data_AF-A0A8C2HQ13-F1
#
_entry.id   AF-A0A8C2HQ13-F1
#
_cell.length_a   1.000
_cell.length_b   1.000
_cell.length_c   1.000
_cell.angle_alpha   90.00
_cell.angle_beta   90.00
_cell.angle_gamma   90.00
#
_symmetry.space_group_name_H-M   'P 1'
#
loop_
_entity.id
_entity.type
_entity.pdbx_description
1 polymer ?
#
loop_
_entity_poly.entity_id
_entity_poly.type
_entity_poly.pdbx_seq_one_letter_code
_entity_poly.pdbx_strand_id
1 'polypeptide(L)'
;MAAAPVEYTIGGVKINFPCKAYPSQLAMMNSIIRGLNNGQHCLLESPTGSGKSLALLCSALAWQQAQFAGEKTVEKSKDNDKDKEGSGRKKIPKIFFGTRTHKQITQIARELKRTLYSTVPMTILSSRDHTCVHPEVVPHANRNERCKELLEAKNGLSCRYYHNVHKMRDQNTLQWVHGLHHAWDIEDLVRLGGKLRSCAYYAARELMQDACIVFCPYNYLLDPLIRESMEINLKEQIVVLDEAHNIEDCARESASYTLNQAQLLLARDEIDGMVTHNIRRDQHRPLLAFCCSLANCNSLEEREYESSCKVWTGTEILGIFHALGITADIFSLLQKNLAAVLEKEERIGLVNGREDTVQVPTISSNTQSMLKSLFMVLEFLFRQNCRFADDYRVALQQSYMWTTQQDLPDAQGFFARPQRRRQSTRTKTLVHTLSFWCLNPAVAFSDLSDSVRSIVLTSGTLSPMGSFSSELGIKFSIQLEANHVISKSQVWVGTIGAGPQGRKLCATFQHAETFAFQDEVGALLLKVCHTVSRGVLCFLPSYKMLDKLRDRWINTGLWDKLEEQKTVITEPRGGGKGDFDELLQTYYEAIRGTAANNGALLVAVCRGKVSEGLDFTDDNARAVVTIGIPFPNIKDLQVELKMKYNDKHAKSRGLLPGGRWYEIQAYRALNQALGRCIRHRNDWGALILVDDRFRTNPNKYITGLSKWVRQLVRHHDTFTGAMQSLESFSQCQRGAVETFEERPSQAAPQYPSPSTSTSPSPEIITPHKPSDSQLARPNLHTEIPFWIIYYLLFMSFKGKVQPRKYPHLIVDKHFLYGKYNKLIIANNKKCLLGTNLKCDNENLSNG
;
A
#
# COMPACT_ATOMS: atom_id res chain seq x y z
N MET A 1 -33.96 2.81 10.82
CA MET A 1 -34.63 3.04 9.52
C MET A 1 -33.58 3.45 8.50
N ALA A 2 -33.71 3.06 7.22
CA ALA A 2 -32.89 3.64 6.16
C ALA A 2 -33.35 5.08 5.87
N ALA A 3 -32.42 5.98 5.57
CA ALA A 3 -32.79 7.31 5.07
C ALA A 3 -33.37 7.19 3.66
N ALA A 4 -34.33 8.06 3.31
CA ALA A 4 -34.79 8.13 1.93
C ALA A 4 -33.64 8.59 1.00
N PRO A 5 -33.54 8.04 -0.22
CA PRO A 5 -32.57 8.51 -1.20
C PRO A 5 -32.89 9.95 -1.63
N VAL A 6 -31.86 10.71 -1.96
CA VAL A 6 -31.94 12.11 -2.39
C VAL A 6 -31.29 12.24 -3.77
N GLU A 7 -32.00 12.82 -4.73
CA GLU A 7 -31.44 13.15 -6.04
C GLU A 7 -30.72 14.51 -5.99
N TYR A 8 -29.50 14.56 -6.51
CA TYR A 8 -28.72 15.79 -6.71
C TYR A 8 -28.42 15.96 -8.20
N THR A 9 -28.84 17.07 -8.82
CA THR A 9 -28.42 17.40 -10.19
C THR A 9 -27.11 18.18 -10.15
N ILE A 10 -26.03 17.61 -10.68
CA ILE A 10 -24.68 18.18 -10.68
C ILE A 10 -24.11 18.06 -12.08
N GLY A 11 -23.68 19.17 -12.70
CA GLY A 11 -23.02 19.16 -14.02
C GLY A 11 -23.82 18.49 -15.15
N GLY A 12 -25.16 18.56 -15.08
CA GLY A 12 -26.08 17.89 -16.02
C GLY A 12 -26.43 16.43 -15.65
N VAL A 13 -25.75 15.85 -14.65
CA VAL A 13 -25.96 14.46 -14.21
C VAL A 13 -26.87 14.43 -12.98
N LYS A 14 -27.90 13.57 -13.02
CA LYS A 14 -28.75 13.23 -11.86
C LYS A 14 -28.08 12.14 -11.02
N ILE A 15 -27.59 12.50 -9.84
CA ILE A 15 -26.98 11.58 -8.89
C ILE A 15 -27.99 11.23 -7.79
N ASN A 16 -28.52 10.01 -7.82
CA ASN A 16 -29.20 9.43 -6.68
C ASN A 16 -28.17 9.09 -5.58
N PHE A 17 -28.38 9.59 -4.37
CA PHE A 17 -27.54 9.32 -3.20
C PHE A 17 -28.40 8.67 -2.10
N PRO A 18 -27.95 7.63 -1.36
CA PRO A 18 -28.82 6.90 -0.42
C PRO A 18 -29.09 7.64 0.91
N CYS A 19 -28.69 8.91 1.03
CA CYS A 19 -28.91 9.76 2.20
C CYS A 19 -28.73 11.24 1.83
N LYS A 20 -28.88 12.15 2.80
CA LYS A 20 -28.50 13.56 2.63
C LYS A 20 -26.97 13.70 2.65
N ALA A 21 -26.38 14.02 1.50
CA ALA A 21 -24.93 14.16 1.32
C ALA A 21 -24.34 15.32 2.17
N TYR A 22 -23.11 15.12 2.65
CA TYR A 22 -22.34 16.15 3.35
C TYR A 22 -21.76 17.19 2.37
N PRO A 23 -21.43 18.42 2.81
CA PRO A 23 -20.80 19.43 1.95
C PRO A 23 -19.48 18.97 1.30
N SER A 24 -18.70 18.16 2.02
CA SER A 24 -17.48 17.51 1.48
C SER A 24 -17.80 16.51 0.37
N GLN A 25 -18.85 15.69 0.54
CA GLN A 25 -19.32 14.77 -0.50
C GLN A 25 -19.81 15.55 -1.72
N LEU A 26 -20.65 16.58 -1.55
CA LEU A 26 -21.12 17.43 -2.66
C LEU A 26 -19.95 18.06 -3.45
N ALA A 27 -18.91 18.53 -2.77
CA ALA A 27 -17.70 19.05 -3.40
C ALA A 27 -16.91 17.97 -4.17
N MET A 28 -16.80 16.76 -3.62
CA MET A 28 -16.22 15.60 -4.33
C MET A 28 -17.04 15.25 -5.56
N MET A 29 -18.36 15.09 -5.43
CA MET A 29 -19.25 14.71 -6.54
C MET A 29 -19.17 15.73 -7.69
N ASN A 30 -19.18 17.04 -7.38
CA ASN A 30 -18.98 18.09 -8.37
C ASN A 30 -17.63 18.01 -9.10
N SER A 31 -16.55 17.73 -8.35
CA SER A 31 -15.21 17.55 -8.94
C SER A 31 -15.11 16.29 -9.82
N ILE A 32 -15.78 15.21 -9.44
CA ILE A 32 -15.83 13.96 -10.20
C ILE A 32 -16.61 14.16 -11.51
N ILE A 33 -17.85 14.66 -11.46
CA ILE A 33 -18.66 14.88 -12.68
C ILE A 33 -17.96 15.83 -13.64
N ARG A 34 -17.36 16.93 -13.14
CA ARG A 34 -16.55 17.84 -13.97
C ARG A 34 -15.38 17.13 -14.66
N GLY A 35 -14.69 16.25 -13.94
CA GLY A 35 -13.61 15.42 -14.49
C GLY A 35 -14.09 14.50 -15.61
N LEU A 36 -15.11 13.68 -15.32
CA LEU A 36 -15.60 12.66 -16.26
C LEU A 36 -16.26 13.26 -17.51
N ASN A 37 -16.97 14.39 -17.38
CA ASN A 37 -17.49 15.15 -18.52
C ASN A 37 -16.36 15.60 -19.46
N ASN A 38 -15.29 16.17 -18.89
CA ASN A 38 -14.21 16.81 -19.66
C ASN A 38 -13.08 15.87 -20.09
N GLY A 39 -13.04 14.62 -19.64
CA GLY A 39 -11.89 13.74 -19.82
C GLY A 39 -10.67 14.19 -19.00
N GLN A 40 -10.90 14.64 -17.76
CA GLN A 40 -9.92 15.31 -16.91
C GLN A 40 -9.60 14.49 -15.65
N HIS A 41 -8.32 14.30 -15.35
CA HIS A 41 -7.88 13.62 -14.14
C HIS A 41 -8.12 14.48 -12.88
N CYS A 42 -8.59 13.83 -11.82
CA CYS A 42 -8.95 14.40 -10.53
C CYS A 42 -8.10 13.83 -9.39
N LEU A 43 -7.63 14.69 -8.49
CA LEU A 43 -6.95 14.32 -7.24
C LEU A 43 -7.72 14.93 -6.07
N LEU A 44 -8.34 14.12 -5.22
CA LEU A 44 -9.28 14.60 -4.19
C LEU A 44 -8.88 14.06 -2.81
N GLU A 45 -8.35 14.94 -1.95
CA GLU A 45 -8.23 14.64 -0.53
C GLU A 45 -9.58 14.86 0.16
N SER A 46 -10.03 13.86 0.93
CA SER A 46 -11.17 14.01 1.82
C SER A 46 -10.99 13.16 3.09
N PRO A 47 -11.17 13.74 4.30
CA PRO A 47 -10.88 13.05 5.55
C PRO A 47 -11.64 11.74 5.79
N THR A 48 -11.20 10.99 6.80
CA THR A 48 -11.91 9.80 7.30
C THR A 48 -13.32 10.14 7.76
N GLY A 49 -14.23 9.16 7.69
CA GLY A 49 -15.64 9.34 8.05
C GLY A 49 -16.47 10.29 7.16
N SER A 50 -15.89 10.87 6.11
CA SER A 50 -16.60 11.72 5.13
C SER A 50 -17.48 10.96 4.14
N GLY A 51 -17.40 9.62 4.10
CA GLY A 51 -18.13 8.80 3.12
C GLY A 51 -17.60 8.93 1.68
N LYS A 52 -16.26 8.95 1.50
CA LYS A 52 -15.56 9.05 0.20
C LYS A 52 -16.07 8.06 -0.85
N SER A 53 -15.98 6.77 -0.55
CA SER A 53 -16.22 5.67 -1.50
C SER A 53 -17.64 5.70 -2.06
N LEU A 54 -18.61 6.11 -1.24
CA LEU A 54 -20.00 6.32 -1.64
C LEU A 54 -20.16 7.51 -2.61
N ALA A 55 -19.49 8.64 -2.35
CA ALA A 55 -19.47 9.78 -3.28
C ALA A 55 -18.84 9.42 -4.63
N LEU A 56 -17.80 8.56 -4.62
CA LEU A 56 -17.13 8.06 -5.82
C LEU A 56 -18.01 7.13 -6.64
N LEU A 57 -18.55 6.08 -6.01
CA LEU A 57 -19.48 5.13 -6.64
C LEU A 57 -20.66 5.85 -7.28
N CYS A 58 -21.39 6.64 -6.49
CA CYS A 58 -22.61 7.31 -6.96
C CYS A 58 -22.32 8.28 -8.11
N SER A 59 -21.23 9.06 -8.06
CA SER A 59 -20.89 10.00 -9.14
C SER A 59 -20.49 9.29 -10.43
N ALA A 60 -19.62 8.28 -10.34
CA ALA A 60 -19.12 7.58 -11.52
C ALA A 60 -20.23 6.78 -12.22
N LEU A 61 -21.06 6.07 -11.44
CA LEU A 61 -22.19 5.28 -11.96
C LEU A 61 -23.31 6.17 -12.50
N ALA A 62 -23.66 7.28 -11.83
CA ALA A 62 -24.62 8.25 -12.36
C ALA A 62 -24.14 8.88 -13.68
N TRP A 63 -22.85 9.25 -13.76
CA TRP A 63 -22.26 9.79 -14.98
C TRP A 63 -22.35 8.80 -16.16
N GLN A 64 -22.01 7.53 -15.90
CA GLN A 64 -22.04 6.46 -16.88
C GLN A 64 -23.48 6.15 -17.34
N GLN A 65 -24.44 6.09 -16.41
CA GLN A 65 -25.87 5.96 -16.73
C GLN A 65 -26.40 7.15 -17.56
N ALA A 66 -25.93 8.37 -17.30
CA ALA A 66 -26.28 9.53 -18.11
C ALA A 66 -25.73 9.41 -19.55
N GLN A 67 -24.54 8.83 -19.76
CA GLN A 67 -24.06 8.54 -21.11
C GLN A 67 -24.95 7.50 -21.82
N PHE A 68 -25.33 6.41 -21.14
CA PHE A 68 -26.22 5.38 -21.71
C PHE A 68 -27.61 5.93 -22.07
N ALA A 69 -28.14 6.88 -21.29
CA ALA A 69 -29.38 7.58 -21.61
C ALA A 69 -29.22 8.53 -22.82
N GLY A 70 -28.07 9.19 -22.93
CA GLY A 70 -27.69 10.03 -24.07
C GLY A 70 -27.66 9.24 -25.38
N GLU A 71 -26.92 8.12 -25.43
CA GLU A 71 -26.84 7.28 -26.64
C GLU A 71 -28.23 6.81 -27.09
N LYS A 72 -29.05 6.26 -26.18
CA LYS A 72 -30.42 5.80 -26.51
C LYS A 72 -31.34 6.91 -27.02
N THR A 73 -31.07 8.17 -26.67
CA THR A 73 -31.82 9.33 -27.17
C THR A 73 -31.37 9.71 -28.58
N VAL A 74 -30.06 9.66 -28.86
CA VAL A 74 -29.49 9.90 -30.19
C VAL A 74 -29.84 8.79 -31.18
N GLU A 75 -29.94 7.53 -30.75
CA GLU A 75 -30.37 6.44 -31.63
C GLU A 75 -31.83 6.64 -32.08
N LYS A 76 -32.73 6.98 -31.14
CA LYS A 76 -34.13 7.28 -31.47
C LYS A 76 -34.32 8.51 -32.38
N SER A 77 -33.40 9.48 -32.38
CA SER A 77 -33.50 10.61 -33.31
C SER A 77 -32.96 10.28 -34.70
N LYS A 78 -32.05 9.29 -34.83
CA LYS A 78 -31.49 8.87 -36.12
C LYS A 78 -32.40 7.94 -36.93
N ASP A 79 -33.29 7.18 -36.31
CA ASP A 79 -34.28 6.35 -37.04
C ASP A 79 -35.22 7.17 -37.95
N ASN A 80 -35.37 8.47 -37.67
CA ASN A 80 -36.16 9.39 -38.49
C ASN A 80 -35.37 10.01 -39.67
N ASP A 81 -34.05 9.88 -39.72
CA ASP A 81 -33.19 10.61 -40.67
C ASP A 81 -32.17 9.64 -41.31
N LYS A 82 -32.68 8.83 -42.25
CA LYS A 82 -31.90 7.87 -43.03
C LYS A 82 -31.03 8.58 -44.08
N ASP A 83 -29.93 9.19 -43.65
CA ASP A 83 -28.66 9.27 -44.41
C ASP A 83 -27.54 9.96 -43.61
N LYS A 84 -26.67 9.15 -42.98
CA LYS A 84 -25.25 9.46 -42.65
C LYS A 84 -24.57 8.30 -41.90
N GLU A 85 -24.02 7.36 -42.66
CA GLU A 85 -23.00 6.44 -42.16
C GLU A 85 -21.67 7.18 -41.87
N GLY A 86 -20.75 6.53 -41.13
CA GLY A 86 -19.36 7.00 -40.96
C GLY A 86 -18.98 7.55 -39.57
N SER A 87 -19.94 7.94 -38.72
CA SER A 87 -19.65 8.34 -37.33
C SER A 87 -19.72 7.12 -36.39
N GLY A 88 -18.56 6.55 -36.05
CA GLY A 88 -18.48 5.38 -35.16
C GLY A 88 -19.07 5.63 -33.77
N ARG A 89 -19.88 4.69 -33.27
CA ARG A 89 -20.50 4.75 -31.92
C ARG A 89 -19.43 4.92 -30.84
N LYS A 90 -19.62 5.90 -29.94
CA LYS A 90 -18.67 6.27 -28.88
C LYS A 90 -18.82 5.35 -27.67
N LYS A 91 -18.33 4.11 -27.80
CA LYS A 91 -18.39 3.05 -26.76
C LYS A 91 -18.16 3.62 -25.36
N ILE A 92 -19.20 3.56 -24.52
CA ILE A 92 -19.19 4.17 -23.19
C ILE A 92 -18.09 3.55 -22.31
N PRO A 93 -17.28 4.38 -21.61
CA PRO A 93 -16.21 3.89 -20.74
C PRO A 93 -16.73 2.99 -19.61
N LYS A 94 -16.00 1.91 -19.34
CA LYS A 94 -16.10 1.14 -18.10
C LYS A 94 -15.39 1.87 -16.95
N ILE A 95 -15.81 1.57 -15.74
CA ILE A 95 -15.20 2.08 -14.51
C ILE A 95 -14.35 0.96 -13.89
N PHE A 96 -13.02 1.12 -13.90
CA PHE A 96 -12.10 0.29 -13.14
C PHE A 96 -11.90 0.91 -11.77
N PHE A 97 -12.48 0.31 -10.74
CA PHE A 97 -12.42 0.78 -9.36
C PHE A 97 -11.35 0.01 -8.59
N GLY A 98 -10.18 0.64 -8.45
CA GLY A 98 -9.05 0.15 -7.67
C GLY A 98 -9.19 0.44 -6.18
N THR A 99 -8.74 -0.50 -5.35
CA THR A 99 -8.40 -0.25 -3.92
C THR A 99 -7.03 -0.86 -3.59
N ARG A 100 -6.52 -0.62 -2.38
CA ARG A 100 -5.28 -1.28 -1.92
C ARG A 100 -5.48 -2.77 -1.56
N THR A 101 -6.65 -3.19 -1.08
CA THR A 101 -6.86 -4.55 -0.53
C THR A 101 -8.25 -5.14 -0.84
N HIS A 102 -8.33 -6.47 -0.92
CA HIS A 102 -9.62 -7.17 -1.08
C HIS A 102 -10.62 -6.91 0.07
N LYS A 103 -10.16 -6.74 1.33
CA LYS A 103 -11.06 -6.36 2.44
C LYS A 103 -11.78 -5.02 2.18
N GLN A 104 -11.11 -4.06 1.54
CA GLN A 104 -11.74 -2.80 1.12
C GLN A 104 -12.72 -3.00 -0.04
N ILE A 105 -12.44 -3.89 -1.01
CA ILE A 105 -13.40 -4.19 -2.08
C ILE A 105 -14.69 -4.76 -1.48
N THR A 106 -14.58 -5.70 -0.53
CA THR A 106 -15.73 -6.25 0.18
C THR A 106 -16.54 -5.18 0.92
N GLN A 107 -15.90 -4.15 1.49
CA GLN A 107 -16.60 -2.99 2.08
C GLN A 107 -17.31 -2.14 1.00
N ILE A 108 -16.66 -1.87 -0.14
CA ILE A 108 -17.21 -1.03 -1.22
C ILE A 108 -18.37 -1.74 -1.95
N ALA A 109 -18.30 -3.06 -2.15
CA ALA A 109 -19.40 -3.85 -2.69
C ALA A 109 -20.65 -3.80 -1.78
N ARG A 110 -20.47 -3.81 -0.46
CA ARG A 110 -21.55 -3.65 0.52
C ARG A 110 -22.14 -2.25 0.51
N GLU A 111 -21.33 -1.21 0.34
CA GLU A 111 -21.84 0.16 0.14
C GLU A 111 -22.60 0.30 -1.19
N LEU A 112 -22.10 -0.26 -2.30
CA LEU A 112 -22.81 -0.27 -3.58
C LEU A 112 -24.20 -0.95 -3.45
N LYS A 113 -24.27 -2.07 -2.72
CA LYS A 113 -25.52 -2.81 -2.43
C LYS A 113 -26.59 -1.96 -1.72
N ARG A 114 -26.19 -0.88 -1.04
CA ARG A 114 -27.09 0.07 -0.34
C ARG A 114 -27.59 1.22 -1.23
N THR A 115 -27.22 1.26 -2.51
CA THR A 115 -27.59 2.33 -3.45
C THR A 115 -28.62 1.88 -4.49
N LEU A 116 -29.23 2.85 -5.19
CA LEU A 116 -30.06 2.59 -6.38
C LEU A 116 -29.23 2.10 -7.59
N TYR A 117 -27.89 2.14 -7.52
CA TYR A 117 -27.00 1.52 -8.51
C TYR A 117 -26.65 0.06 -8.15
N SER A 118 -27.26 -0.53 -7.12
CA SER A 118 -26.93 -1.88 -6.67
C SER A 118 -27.13 -2.97 -7.73
N THR A 119 -27.88 -2.72 -8.80
CA THR A 119 -28.17 -3.67 -9.90
C THR A 119 -27.30 -3.50 -11.13
N VAL A 120 -26.28 -2.62 -11.11
CA VAL A 120 -25.39 -2.45 -12.28
C VAL A 120 -24.55 -3.71 -12.54
N PRO A 121 -24.37 -4.12 -13.82
CA PRO A 121 -23.44 -5.18 -14.18
C PRO A 121 -22.04 -4.93 -13.62
N MET A 122 -21.50 -5.89 -12.85
CA MET A 122 -20.23 -5.73 -12.15
C MET A 122 -19.41 -7.02 -12.13
N THR A 123 -18.11 -6.90 -11.84
CA THR A 123 -17.26 -8.03 -11.47
C THR A 123 -16.20 -7.62 -10.44
N ILE A 124 -15.62 -8.59 -9.74
CA ILE A 124 -14.49 -8.39 -8.83
C ILE A 124 -13.34 -9.30 -9.27
N LEU A 125 -12.21 -8.71 -9.66
CA LEU A 125 -10.98 -9.44 -9.99
C LEU A 125 -10.16 -9.70 -8.73
N SER A 126 -9.68 -10.93 -8.58
CA SER A 126 -8.90 -11.37 -7.43
C SER A 126 -8.04 -12.60 -7.75
N SER A 127 -7.05 -12.90 -6.91
CA SER A 127 -6.14 -14.03 -7.14
C SER A 127 -6.84 -15.38 -6.94
N ARG A 128 -6.22 -16.44 -7.43
CA ARG A 128 -6.64 -17.84 -7.20
C ARG A 128 -6.61 -18.21 -5.71
N ASP A 129 -5.98 -17.41 -4.86
CA ASP A 129 -5.93 -17.62 -3.41
C ASP A 129 -7.25 -17.26 -2.71
N HIS A 130 -8.05 -16.41 -3.34
CA HIS A 130 -9.39 -16.03 -2.91
C HIS A 130 -10.50 -16.69 -3.74
N THR A 131 -10.25 -17.00 -5.02
CA THR A 131 -11.30 -17.38 -5.99
C THR A 131 -11.24 -18.84 -6.48
N CYS A 132 -10.25 -19.62 -6.09
CA CYS A 132 -10.20 -21.05 -6.44
C CYS A 132 -11.18 -21.86 -5.58
N VAL A 133 -11.94 -22.75 -6.23
CA VAL A 133 -12.93 -23.66 -5.62
C VAL A 133 -12.58 -25.14 -5.85
N HIS A 134 -11.41 -25.45 -6.42
CA HIS A 134 -10.99 -26.82 -6.74
C HIS A 134 -10.40 -27.51 -5.49
N PRO A 135 -11.01 -28.62 -4.98
CA PRO A 135 -10.62 -29.22 -3.69
C PRO A 135 -9.14 -29.64 -3.59
N GLU A 136 -8.52 -30.01 -4.70
CA GLU A 136 -7.11 -30.46 -4.76
C GLU A 136 -6.09 -29.31 -4.95
N VAL A 137 -6.57 -28.08 -5.17
CA VAL A 137 -5.74 -26.89 -5.38
C VAL A 137 -5.79 -25.96 -4.16
N VAL A 138 -6.99 -25.76 -3.59
CA VAL A 138 -7.20 -24.86 -2.43
C VAL A 138 -6.31 -25.19 -1.21
N PRO A 139 -6.02 -26.45 -0.84
CA PRO A 139 -5.15 -26.76 0.31
C PRO A 139 -3.69 -26.33 0.12
N HIS A 140 -3.26 -26.06 -1.11
CA HIS A 140 -1.86 -25.80 -1.44
C HIS A 140 -1.55 -24.31 -1.55
N ALA A 141 -0.28 -23.95 -1.36
CA ALA A 141 0.21 -22.57 -1.51
C ALA A 141 0.51 -22.22 -2.97
N ASN A 142 0.98 -23.17 -3.77
CA ASN A 142 1.33 -22.98 -5.18
C ASN A 142 0.11 -23.09 -6.13
N ARG A 143 -0.98 -22.41 -5.78
CA ARG A 143 -2.27 -22.51 -6.50
C ARG A 143 -2.20 -22.10 -7.97
N ASN A 144 -1.29 -21.19 -8.32
CA ASN A 144 -1.09 -20.76 -9.70
C ASN A 144 -0.44 -21.86 -10.57
N GLU A 145 0.57 -22.58 -10.05
CA GLU A 145 1.23 -23.68 -10.75
C GLU A 145 0.23 -24.81 -11.01
N ARG A 146 -0.41 -25.34 -9.95
CA ARG A 146 -1.40 -26.41 -10.06
C ARG A 146 -2.63 -26.05 -10.90
N CYS A 147 -3.05 -24.79 -10.87
CA CYS A 147 -4.12 -24.33 -11.77
C CYS A 147 -3.66 -24.34 -13.24
N LYS A 148 -2.40 -24.01 -13.54
CA LYS A 148 -1.84 -24.09 -14.90
C LYS A 148 -1.71 -25.54 -15.35
N GLU A 149 -1.20 -26.44 -14.50
CA GLU A 149 -1.12 -27.89 -14.78
C GLU A 149 -2.48 -28.49 -15.17
N LEU A 150 -3.54 -28.17 -14.41
CA LEU A 150 -4.92 -28.61 -14.68
C LEU A 150 -5.60 -27.90 -15.87
N LEU A 151 -5.00 -26.84 -16.42
CA LEU A 151 -5.43 -26.21 -17.68
C LEU A 151 -4.62 -26.73 -18.87
N GLU A 152 -3.43 -27.29 -18.62
CA GLU A 152 -2.57 -27.92 -19.62
C GLU A 152 -2.83 -29.42 -19.78
N ALA A 153 -3.73 -29.98 -18.98
CA ALA A 153 -4.19 -31.37 -19.06
C ALA A 153 -3.06 -32.43 -19.09
N LYS A 154 -1.89 -32.11 -18.52
CA LYS A 154 -0.60 -32.81 -18.72
C LYS A 154 -0.54 -34.29 -18.30
N ASN A 155 -1.60 -34.83 -17.69
CA ASN A 155 -1.78 -36.24 -17.36
C ASN A 155 -3.21 -36.73 -17.68
N GLY A 156 -3.87 -36.16 -18.69
CA GLY A 156 -5.30 -36.37 -19.00
C GLY A 156 -6.28 -35.71 -18.01
N LEU A 157 -5.81 -35.33 -16.82
CA LEU A 157 -6.58 -34.63 -15.79
C LEU A 157 -6.69 -33.14 -16.10
N SER A 158 -7.93 -32.65 -16.29
CA SER A 158 -8.21 -31.23 -16.55
C SER A 158 -9.23 -30.64 -15.57
N CYS A 159 -9.17 -29.32 -15.36
CA CYS A 159 -9.97 -28.62 -14.36
C CYS A 159 -11.47 -28.65 -14.67
N ARG A 160 -12.21 -29.59 -14.07
CA ARG A 160 -13.68 -29.70 -14.21
C ARG A 160 -14.41 -28.40 -13.90
N TYR A 161 -13.88 -27.56 -13.01
CA TYR A 161 -14.50 -26.27 -12.66
C TYR A 161 -14.32 -25.23 -13.77
N TYR A 162 -13.22 -25.26 -14.52
CA TYR A 162 -12.98 -24.37 -15.66
C TYR A 162 -13.95 -24.66 -16.80
N HIS A 163 -14.13 -25.94 -17.16
CA HIS A 163 -15.09 -26.36 -18.20
C HIS A 163 -16.55 -25.97 -17.91
N ASN A 164 -16.89 -25.69 -16.65
CA ASN A 164 -18.21 -25.25 -16.20
C ASN A 164 -18.35 -23.71 -16.07
N VAL A 165 -17.35 -22.90 -16.46
CA VAL A 165 -17.42 -21.42 -16.37
C VAL A 165 -18.58 -20.83 -17.16
N HIS A 166 -18.98 -21.49 -18.26
CA HIS A 166 -20.16 -21.14 -19.06
C HIS A 166 -21.47 -20.97 -18.26
N LYS A 167 -21.57 -21.52 -17.04
CA LYS A 167 -22.74 -21.39 -16.15
C LYS A 167 -22.80 -20.06 -15.38
N MET A 168 -21.73 -19.27 -15.40
CA MET A 168 -21.55 -18.05 -14.59
C MET A 168 -20.90 -16.89 -15.35
N ARG A 169 -20.63 -17.06 -16.66
CA ARG A 169 -19.77 -16.15 -17.42
C ARG A 169 -20.42 -14.82 -17.80
N ASP A 170 -21.73 -14.81 -17.99
CA ASP A 170 -22.48 -13.64 -18.45
C ASP A 170 -23.35 -13.05 -17.32
N GLN A 171 -23.57 -11.74 -17.41
CA GLN A 171 -24.26 -10.98 -16.38
C GLN A 171 -25.74 -11.38 -16.26
N ASN A 172 -26.40 -11.80 -17.35
CA ASN A 172 -27.81 -12.17 -17.33
C ASN A 172 -28.04 -13.49 -16.57
N THR A 173 -27.23 -14.51 -16.86
CA THR A 173 -27.26 -15.79 -16.12
C THR A 173 -26.95 -15.57 -14.64
N LEU A 174 -25.96 -14.73 -14.31
CA LEU A 174 -25.59 -14.43 -12.93
C LEU A 174 -26.73 -13.74 -12.15
N GLN A 175 -27.38 -12.74 -12.76
CA GLN A 175 -28.44 -11.95 -12.13
C GLN A 175 -29.78 -12.70 -12.07
N TRP A 176 -30.27 -13.22 -13.21
CA TRP A 176 -31.63 -13.74 -13.34
C TRP A 176 -31.77 -15.24 -13.07
N VAL A 177 -30.77 -16.07 -13.38
CA VAL A 177 -30.83 -17.52 -13.15
C VAL A 177 -30.30 -17.88 -11.76
N HIS A 178 -29.21 -17.23 -11.31
CA HIS A 178 -28.58 -17.52 -10.01
C HIS A 178 -28.93 -16.50 -8.91
N GLY A 179 -29.66 -15.43 -9.25
CA GLY A 179 -30.22 -14.49 -8.28
C GLY A 179 -29.24 -13.42 -7.76
N LEU A 180 -28.03 -13.28 -8.31
CA LEU A 180 -27.08 -12.22 -7.92
C LEU A 180 -27.41 -10.88 -8.63
N HIS A 181 -28.68 -10.46 -8.56
CA HIS A 181 -29.23 -9.26 -9.18
C HIS A 181 -28.85 -7.95 -8.46
N HIS A 182 -28.36 -8.04 -7.22
CA HIS A 182 -27.73 -6.93 -6.48
C HIS A 182 -26.24 -7.20 -6.26
N ALA A 183 -25.48 -6.12 -6.09
CA ALA A 183 -24.04 -6.12 -5.82
C ALA A 183 -23.61 -7.16 -4.76
N TRP A 184 -22.52 -7.84 -5.06
CA TRP A 184 -22.05 -9.06 -4.40
C TRP A 184 -20.56 -8.96 -4.07
N ASP A 185 -20.07 -9.72 -3.07
CA ASP A 185 -18.65 -9.79 -2.73
C ASP A 185 -17.98 -11.08 -3.26
N ILE A 186 -16.66 -11.21 -3.07
CA ILE A 186 -15.88 -12.35 -3.61
C ILE A 186 -16.41 -13.66 -3.04
N GLU A 187 -16.76 -13.64 -1.75
CA GLU A 187 -17.30 -14.76 -0.99
C GLU A 187 -18.69 -15.21 -1.51
N ASP A 188 -19.54 -14.30 -2.00
CA ASP A 188 -20.78 -14.64 -2.73
C ASP A 188 -20.50 -15.41 -4.03
N LEU A 189 -19.61 -14.90 -4.89
CA LEU A 189 -19.27 -15.51 -6.18
C LEU A 189 -18.60 -16.89 -6.01
N VAL A 190 -17.70 -17.02 -5.02
CA VAL A 190 -17.02 -18.27 -4.68
C VAL A 190 -18.01 -19.33 -4.18
N ARG A 191 -18.99 -18.94 -3.36
CA ARG A 191 -20.05 -19.83 -2.88
C ARG A 191 -20.93 -20.35 -4.02
N LEU A 192 -21.26 -19.48 -4.98
CA LEU A 192 -21.98 -19.87 -6.19
C LEU A 192 -21.15 -20.82 -7.09
N GLY A 193 -19.87 -20.51 -7.29
CA GLY A 193 -18.93 -21.37 -8.03
C GLY A 193 -18.79 -22.77 -7.42
N GLY A 194 -18.72 -22.86 -6.08
CA GLY A 194 -18.78 -24.14 -5.35
C GLY A 194 -20.07 -24.91 -5.62
N LYS A 195 -21.24 -24.26 -5.50
CA LYS A 195 -22.57 -24.86 -5.75
C LYS A 195 -22.72 -25.38 -7.17
N LEU A 196 -22.27 -24.63 -8.18
CA LEU A 196 -22.43 -24.96 -9.61
C LEU A 196 -21.30 -25.84 -10.18
N ARG A 197 -20.27 -26.13 -9.36
CA ARG A 197 -18.98 -26.73 -9.76
C ARG A 197 -18.31 -25.97 -10.91
N SER A 198 -18.28 -24.64 -10.80
CA SER A 198 -17.79 -23.68 -11.80
C SER A 198 -16.68 -22.79 -11.22
N CYS A 199 -15.70 -22.39 -12.03
CA CYS A 199 -14.51 -21.68 -11.57
C CYS A 199 -14.76 -20.17 -11.42
N ALA A 200 -14.95 -19.69 -10.18
CA ALA A 200 -15.18 -18.27 -9.89
C ALA A 200 -14.07 -17.34 -10.41
N TYR A 201 -12.80 -17.79 -10.42
CA TYR A 201 -11.67 -17.03 -10.99
C TYR A 201 -11.85 -16.69 -12.49
N TYR A 202 -12.24 -17.68 -13.31
CA TYR A 202 -12.45 -17.46 -14.74
C TYR A 202 -13.83 -16.85 -15.05
N ALA A 203 -14.86 -17.19 -14.26
CA ALA A 203 -16.14 -16.49 -14.34
C ALA A 203 -15.99 -14.99 -14.11
N ALA A 204 -15.20 -14.56 -13.12
CA ALA A 204 -14.93 -13.13 -12.88
C ALA A 204 -14.23 -12.43 -14.05
N ARG A 205 -13.39 -13.14 -14.82
CA ARG A 205 -12.74 -12.64 -16.05
C ARG A 205 -13.73 -12.51 -17.20
N GLU A 206 -14.55 -13.53 -17.47
CA GLU A 206 -15.56 -13.47 -18.54
C GLU A 206 -16.62 -12.40 -18.23
N LEU A 207 -17.08 -12.32 -16.97
CA LEU A 207 -17.99 -11.25 -16.48
C LEU A 207 -17.43 -9.83 -16.64
N MET A 208 -16.10 -9.67 -16.76
CA MET A 208 -15.48 -8.37 -17.05
C MET A 208 -15.85 -7.84 -18.43
N GLN A 209 -16.20 -8.71 -19.39
CA GLN A 209 -16.54 -8.30 -20.76
C GLN A 209 -17.83 -7.46 -20.83
N ASP A 210 -18.82 -7.76 -19.97
CA ASP A 210 -20.11 -7.06 -19.90
C ASP A 210 -20.27 -6.14 -18.68
N ALA A 211 -19.32 -6.14 -17.74
CA ALA A 211 -19.39 -5.29 -16.55
C ALA A 211 -19.32 -3.79 -16.87
N CYS A 212 -20.20 -3.00 -16.24
CA CYS A 212 -20.14 -1.54 -16.20
C CYS A 212 -19.05 -1.04 -15.23
N ILE A 213 -18.87 -1.76 -14.11
CA ILE A 213 -17.86 -1.48 -13.08
C ILE A 213 -17.07 -2.75 -12.72
N VAL A 214 -15.75 -2.62 -12.67
CA VAL A 214 -14.78 -3.69 -12.42
C VAL A 214 -13.99 -3.33 -11.17
N PHE A 215 -14.13 -4.09 -10.08
CA PHE A 215 -13.36 -3.87 -8.86
C PHE A 215 -12.09 -4.72 -8.86
N CYS A 216 -10.95 -4.14 -8.46
CA CYS A 216 -9.69 -4.88 -8.33
C CYS A 216 -8.71 -4.20 -7.35
N PRO A 217 -7.65 -4.89 -6.90
CA PRO A 217 -6.51 -4.25 -6.26
C PRO A 217 -5.71 -3.39 -7.26
N TYR A 218 -4.99 -2.37 -6.78
CA TYR A 218 -4.22 -1.43 -7.63
C TYR A 218 -3.22 -2.08 -8.58
N ASN A 219 -2.54 -3.16 -8.17
CA ASN A 219 -1.56 -3.81 -9.02
C ASN A 219 -2.20 -4.42 -10.29
N TYR A 220 -3.49 -4.73 -10.31
CA TYR A 220 -4.20 -5.16 -11.53
C TYR A 220 -4.31 -4.05 -12.59
N LEU A 221 -4.07 -2.79 -12.21
CA LEU A 221 -4.13 -1.62 -13.08
C LEU A 221 -2.74 -1.03 -13.37
N LEU A 222 -1.78 -1.20 -12.46
CA LEU A 222 -0.41 -0.71 -12.58
C LEU A 222 0.52 -1.72 -13.26
N ASP A 223 0.51 -2.97 -12.80
CA ASP A 223 1.42 -4.03 -13.26
C ASP A 223 1.12 -4.43 -14.72
N PRO A 224 2.06 -4.27 -15.67
CA PRO A 224 1.86 -4.64 -17.07
C PRO A 224 1.57 -6.12 -17.27
N LEU A 225 2.20 -7.00 -16.49
CA LEU A 225 2.08 -8.46 -16.61
C LEU A 225 0.75 -8.96 -16.03
N ILE A 226 0.25 -8.33 -14.96
CA ILE A 226 -1.11 -8.62 -14.48
C ILE A 226 -2.15 -8.10 -15.48
N ARG A 227 -1.97 -6.90 -16.07
CA ARG A 227 -2.85 -6.38 -17.12
C ARG A 227 -2.90 -7.29 -18.35
N GLU A 228 -1.74 -7.75 -18.84
CA GLU A 228 -1.64 -8.75 -19.92
C GLU A 228 -2.38 -10.05 -19.55
N SER A 229 -2.02 -10.64 -18.39
CA SER A 229 -2.53 -11.94 -17.92
C SER A 229 -4.04 -11.95 -17.66
N MET A 230 -4.63 -10.79 -17.36
CA MET A 230 -6.07 -10.60 -17.07
C MET A 230 -6.84 -9.94 -18.22
N GLU A 231 -6.21 -9.65 -19.37
CA GLU A 231 -6.82 -8.99 -20.54
C GLU A 231 -7.39 -7.58 -20.23
N ILE A 232 -6.77 -6.85 -19.29
CA ILE A 232 -7.24 -5.54 -18.82
C ILE A 232 -6.77 -4.44 -19.77
N ASN A 233 -7.65 -4.00 -20.66
CA ASN A 233 -7.45 -2.83 -21.51
C ASN A 233 -8.07 -1.57 -20.87
N LEU A 234 -7.23 -0.58 -20.55
CA LEU A 234 -7.64 0.68 -19.91
C LEU A 234 -7.78 1.85 -20.89
N LYS A 235 -7.57 1.64 -22.19
CA LYS A 235 -7.67 2.70 -23.21
C LYS A 235 -9.10 3.26 -23.30
N GLU A 236 -9.24 4.58 -23.21
CA GLU A 236 -10.51 5.32 -23.10
C GLU A 236 -11.40 4.94 -21.90
N GLN A 237 -10.89 4.17 -20.93
CA GLN A 237 -11.64 3.76 -19.74
C GLN A 237 -11.53 4.78 -18.61
N ILE A 238 -12.36 4.65 -17.57
CA ILE A 238 -12.28 5.45 -16.34
C ILE A 238 -11.59 4.62 -15.27
N VAL A 239 -10.58 5.18 -14.60
CA VAL A 239 -9.90 4.56 -13.46
C VAL A 239 -10.19 5.38 -12.20
N VAL A 240 -10.68 4.72 -11.15
CA VAL A 240 -10.97 5.33 -9.83
C VAL A 240 -10.16 4.57 -8.78
N LEU A 241 -9.27 5.23 -8.04
CA LEU A 241 -8.42 4.61 -7.02
C LEU A 241 -8.72 5.21 -5.63
N ASP A 242 -9.31 4.44 -4.71
CA ASP A 242 -9.69 4.91 -3.37
C ASP A 242 -8.86 4.32 -2.21
N GLU A 243 -8.45 5.20 -1.30
CA GLU A 243 -7.31 5.06 -0.38
C GLU A 243 -5.94 4.96 -1.12
N ALA A 244 -5.71 5.89 -2.05
CA ALA A 244 -4.51 5.96 -2.91
C ALA A 244 -3.21 6.42 -2.21
N HIS A 245 -3.13 6.43 -0.87
CA HIS A 245 -1.97 6.96 -0.14
C HIS A 245 -0.68 6.10 -0.24
N ASN A 246 -0.77 4.85 -0.74
CA ASN A 246 0.38 4.00 -1.07
C ASN A 246 0.61 3.85 -2.58
N ILE A 247 -0.08 4.63 -3.43
CA ILE A 247 0.02 4.41 -4.88
C ILE A 247 1.42 4.71 -5.43
N GLU A 248 2.16 5.61 -4.77
CA GLU A 248 3.60 5.84 -5.01
C GLU A 248 4.48 4.61 -4.76
N ASP A 249 4.14 3.80 -3.76
CA ASP A 249 4.90 2.60 -3.40
C ASP A 249 4.51 1.45 -4.35
N CYS A 250 3.21 1.21 -4.50
CA CYS A 250 2.66 0.17 -5.36
C CYS A 250 3.07 0.35 -6.84
N ALA A 251 3.14 1.59 -7.35
CA ALA A 251 3.60 1.86 -8.71
C ALA A 251 5.13 1.68 -8.88
N ARG A 252 5.94 1.94 -7.84
CA ARG A 252 7.37 1.61 -7.87
C ARG A 252 7.58 0.09 -7.80
N GLU A 253 6.81 -0.61 -6.97
CA GLU A 253 6.81 -2.08 -6.86
C GLU A 253 6.43 -2.73 -8.20
N SER A 254 5.32 -2.30 -8.83
CA SER A 254 4.87 -2.79 -10.15
C SER A 254 5.81 -2.47 -11.32
N ALA A 255 6.81 -1.61 -11.14
CA ALA A 255 7.87 -1.34 -12.11
C ALA A 255 9.25 -1.86 -11.64
N SER A 256 9.31 -2.64 -10.56
CA SER A 256 10.54 -3.22 -10.01
C SER A 256 10.55 -4.75 -10.15
N TYR A 257 11.74 -5.35 -10.13
CA TYR A 257 11.88 -6.81 -10.10
C TYR A 257 13.15 -7.24 -9.36
N THR A 258 13.08 -8.36 -8.62
CA THR A 258 14.23 -8.96 -7.94
C THR A 258 14.44 -10.38 -8.45
N LEU A 259 15.55 -10.59 -9.14
CA LEU A 259 15.98 -11.88 -9.67
C LEU A 259 16.87 -12.61 -8.66
N ASN A 260 16.51 -13.85 -8.30
CA ASN A 260 17.36 -14.72 -7.49
C ASN A 260 18.36 -15.46 -8.41
N GLN A 261 19.65 -15.48 -8.05
CA GLN A 261 20.69 -16.16 -8.85
C GLN A 261 20.36 -17.64 -9.09
N ALA A 262 19.78 -18.34 -8.12
CA ALA A 262 19.38 -19.75 -8.27
C ALA A 262 18.25 -19.94 -9.30
N GLN A 263 17.31 -18.99 -9.41
CA GLN A 263 16.26 -19.03 -10.43
C GLN A 263 16.82 -18.76 -11.84
N LEU A 264 17.81 -17.87 -11.96
CA LEU A 264 18.51 -17.62 -13.23
C LEU A 264 19.29 -18.86 -13.70
N LEU A 265 19.97 -19.56 -12.79
CA LEU A 265 20.73 -20.77 -13.14
C LEU A 265 19.81 -21.93 -13.55
N LEU A 266 18.73 -22.19 -12.80
CA LEU A 266 17.73 -23.21 -13.18
C LEU A 266 17.10 -22.91 -14.54
N ALA A 267 16.79 -21.64 -14.82
CA ALA A 267 16.26 -21.22 -16.12
C ALA A 267 17.28 -21.37 -17.25
N ARG A 268 18.55 -21.02 -17.03
CA ARG A 268 19.65 -21.24 -17.99
C ARG A 268 19.74 -22.71 -18.37
N ASP A 269 19.76 -23.59 -17.37
CA ASP A 269 19.95 -25.03 -17.56
C ASP A 269 18.73 -25.68 -18.24
N GLU A 270 17.52 -25.19 -17.96
CA GLU A 270 16.32 -25.58 -18.70
C GLU A 270 16.35 -25.15 -20.17
N ILE A 271 16.77 -23.92 -20.47
CA ILE A 271 16.86 -23.41 -21.85
C ILE A 271 17.98 -24.14 -22.61
N ASP A 272 19.11 -24.45 -21.97
CA ASP A 272 20.17 -25.27 -22.58
C ASP A 272 19.69 -26.70 -22.89
N GLY A 273 18.85 -27.26 -22.02
CA GLY A 273 18.09 -28.48 -22.29
C GLY A 273 17.26 -28.39 -23.58
N MET A 274 16.50 -27.31 -23.77
CA MET A 274 15.71 -27.10 -25.01
C MET A 274 16.59 -26.96 -26.25
N VAL A 275 17.71 -26.21 -26.16
CA VAL A 275 18.69 -26.05 -27.25
C VAL A 275 19.33 -27.40 -27.62
N THR A 276 19.71 -28.20 -26.62
CA THR A 276 20.35 -29.51 -26.79
C THR A 276 19.42 -30.54 -27.44
N HIS A 277 18.13 -30.53 -27.08
CA HIS A 277 17.10 -31.38 -27.72
C HIS A 277 16.56 -30.80 -29.03
N ASN A 278 17.18 -29.74 -29.57
CA ASN A 278 16.82 -29.07 -30.83
C ASN A 278 15.39 -28.48 -30.86
N ILE A 279 14.79 -28.21 -29.69
CA ILE A 279 13.44 -27.68 -29.55
C ILE A 279 13.48 -26.17 -29.74
N ARG A 280 12.89 -25.64 -30.82
CA ARG A 280 12.91 -24.20 -31.19
C ARG A 280 14.32 -23.57 -30.99
N ARG A 281 15.33 -24.26 -31.51
CA ARG A 281 16.75 -24.03 -31.19
C ARG A 281 17.20 -22.60 -31.46
N ASP A 282 16.75 -22.02 -32.56
CA ASP A 282 17.13 -20.67 -32.99
C ASP A 282 16.52 -19.56 -32.13
N GLN A 283 15.39 -19.83 -31.46
CA GLN A 283 14.72 -18.92 -30.53
C GLN A 283 15.24 -19.11 -29.10
N HIS A 284 15.51 -20.35 -28.67
CA HIS A 284 16.09 -20.62 -27.36
C HIS A 284 17.58 -20.20 -27.26
N ARG A 285 18.38 -20.32 -28.32
CA ARG A 285 19.83 -20.04 -28.27
C ARG A 285 20.17 -18.57 -27.91
N PRO A 286 19.48 -17.54 -28.43
CA PRO A 286 19.66 -16.15 -27.96
C PRO A 286 19.23 -15.95 -26.51
N LEU A 287 18.15 -16.61 -26.05
CA LEU A 287 17.69 -16.54 -24.66
C LEU A 287 18.71 -17.20 -23.70
N LEU A 288 19.31 -18.33 -24.11
CA LEU A 288 20.41 -18.97 -23.39
C LEU A 288 21.62 -18.04 -23.27
N ALA A 289 22.05 -17.43 -24.38
CA ALA A 289 23.17 -16.50 -24.39
C ALA A 289 22.92 -15.31 -23.45
N PHE A 290 21.72 -14.73 -23.46
CA PHE A 290 21.29 -13.70 -22.53
C PHE A 290 21.36 -14.15 -21.06
N CYS A 291 20.82 -15.33 -20.73
CA CYS A 291 20.89 -15.90 -19.38
C CYS A 291 22.32 -16.16 -18.92
N CYS A 292 23.21 -16.62 -19.82
CA CYS A 292 24.63 -16.80 -19.55
C CYS A 292 25.36 -15.47 -19.31
N SER A 293 25.15 -14.45 -20.15
CA SER A 293 25.70 -13.10 -19.94
C SER A 293 25.29 -12.52 -18.59
N LEU A 294 24.01 -12.66 -18.20
CA LEU A 294 23.51 -12.17 -16.92
C LEU A 294 24.03 -13.00 -15.73
N ALA A 295 24.19 -14.32 -15.88
CA ALA A 295 24.78 -15.18 -14.86
C ALA A 295 26.28 -14.90 -14.65
N ASN A 296 27.00 -14.46 -15.69
CA ASN A 296 28.40 -14.06 -15.61
C ASN A 296 28.59 -12.65 -15.01
N CYS A 297 27.54 -11.83 -14.92
CA CYS A 297 27.58 -10.48 -14.34
C CYS A 297 27.81 -10.45 -12.79
N ASN A 298 27.98 -11.61 -12.15
CA ASN A 298 28.13 -11.75 -10.70
C ASN A 298 29.58 -11.55 -10.18
N SER A 299 30.60 -11.49 -11.05
CA SER A 299 32.03 -11.45 -10.68
C SER A 299 32.55 -10.03 -10.34
N LEU A 300 31.86 -9.30 -9.47
CA LEU A 300 32.14 -7.88 -9.20
C LEU A 300 32.44 -7.61 -7.72
N GLU A 301 33.62 -7.00 -7.47
CA GLU A 301 34.32 -6.89 -6.18
C GLU A 301 33.46 -6.60 -4.92
N GLU A 302 33.72 -7.36 -3.86
CA GLU A 302 33.18 -7.15 -2.51
C GLU A 302 33.89 -6.02 -1.74
N ARG A 303 33.16 -5.32 -0.85
CA ARG A 303 33.74 -4.64 0.32
C ARG A 303 32.87 -4.78 1.58
N GLU A 304 33.49 -5.38 2.60
CA GLU A 304 33.23 -5.37 4.05
C GLU A 304 31.82 -5.62 4.65
N TYR A 305 31.74 -6.77 5.33
CA TYR A 305 30.92 -7.15 6.50
C TYR A 305 29.38 -7.30 6.38
N GLU A 306 28.95 -8.56 6.61
CA GLU A 306 27.59 -9.09 6.82
C GLU A 306 26.47 -8.80 5.79
N SER A 307 26.61 -7.82 4.90
CA SER A 307 25.84 -7.74 3.66
C SER A 307 26.61 -6.98 2.57
N SER A 308 27.31 -7.71 1.69
CA SER A 308 27.89 -7.13 0.49
C SER A 308 26.77 -6.66 -0.45
N CYS A 309 26.83 -5.39 -0.84
CA CYS A 309 25.89 -4.80 -1.80
C CYS A 309 26.63 -3.85 -2.74
N LYS A 310 26.36 -3.99 -4.04
CA LYS A 310 26.87 -3.10 -5.09
C LYS A 310 25.68 -2.51 -5.84
N VAL A 311 25.64 -1.19 -5.97
CA VAL A 311 24.53 -0.45 -6.58
C VAL A 311 25.03 0.32 -7.80
N TRP A 312 24.29 0.23 -8.90
CA TRP A 312 24.47 0.98 -10.13
C TRP A 312 23.28 1.91 -10.39
N THR A 313 23.55 3.06 -11.00
CA THR A 313 22.53 3.82 -11.74
C THR A 313 22.07 3.04 -12.97
N GLY A 314 20.85 3.30 -13.46
CA GLY A 314 20.42 2.70 -14.73
C GLY A 314 21.28 3.13 -15.93
N THR A 315 21.97 4.27 -15.86
CA THR A 315 22.99 4.65 -16.85
C THR A 315 24.24 3.76 -16.81
N GLU A 316 24.71 3.37 -15.62
CA GLU A 316 25.85 2.45 -15.48
C GLU A 316 25.47 1.01 -15.85
N ILE A 317 24.28 0.52 -15.46
CA ILE A 317 23.85 -0.83 -15.84
C ILE A 317 23.61 -0.94 -17.36
N LEU A 318 23.17 0.13 -18.04
CA LEU A 318 23.07 0.14 -19.50
C LEU A 318 24.45 0.06 -20.17
N GLY A 319 25.49 0.65 -19.59
CA GLY A 319 26.88 0.47 -20.05
C GLY A 319 27.36 -0.98 -19.89
N ILE A 320 27.05 -1.61 -18.75
CA ILE A 320 27.35 -3.03 -18.49
C ILE A 320 26.58 -3.93 -19.46
N PHE A 321 25.28 -3.66 -19.67
CA PHE A 321 24.45 -4.39 -20.63
C PHE A 321 24.94 -4.26 -22.07
N HIS A 322 25.34 -3.05 -22.50
CA HIS A 322 25.98 -2.86 -23.80
C HIS A 322 27.27 -3.69 -23.95
N ALA A 323 28.12 -3.73 -22.93
CA ALA A 323 29.34 -4.56 -22.92
C ALA A 323 29.04 -6.08 -22.92
N LEU A 324 27.89 -6.49 -22.37
CA LEU A 324 27.39 -7.87 -22.40
C LEU A 324 26.59 -8.23 -23.67
N GLY A 325 26.50 -7.33 -24.66
CA GLY A 325 25.73 -7.53 -25.89
C GLY A 325 24.21 -7.38 -25.73
N ILE A 326 23.74 -6.81 -24.63
CA ILE A 326 22.32 -6.57 -24.32
C ILE A 326 21.98 -5.11 -24.69
N THR A 327 21.82 -4.86 -26.00
CA THR A 327 21.38 -3.56 -26.54
C THR A 327 19.87 -3.50 -26.75
N ALA A 328 19.31 -2.31 -27.03
CA ALA A 328 17.87 -2.16 -27.31
C ALA A 328 17.41 -2.97 -28.53
N ASP A 329 18.20 -3.00 -29.60
CA ASP A 329 17.90 -3.77 -30.82
C ASP A 329 17.89 -5.27 -30.55
N ILE A 330 18.92 -5.76 -29.83
CA ILE A 330 19.04 -7.16 -29.44
C ILE A 330 17.93 -7.54 -28.44
N PHE A 331 17.55 -6.64 -27.54
CA PHE A 331 16.40 -6.83 -26.65
C PHE A 331 15.09 -6.98 -27.43
N SER A 332 14.86 -6.22 -28.51
CA SER A 332 13.69 -6.39 -29.37
C SER A 332 13.64 -7.76 -30.07
N LEU A 333 14.80 -8.34 -30.38
CA LEU A 333 14.92 -9.71 -30.91
C LEU A 333 14.69 -10.75 -29.80
N LEU A 334 15.24 -10.53 -28.60
CA LEU A 334 14.99 -11.39 -27.43
C LEU A 334 13.50 -11.42 -27.05
N GLN A 335 12.78 -10.29 -27.11
CA GLN A 335 11.32 -10.25 -26.88
C GLN A 335 10.55 -11.11 -27.87
N LYS A 336 10.90 -11.05 -29.17
CA LYS A 336 10.30 -11.90 -30.22
C LYS A 336 10.60 -13.39 -29.99
N ASN A 337 11.83 -13.71 -29.63
CA ASN A 337 12.24 -15.07 -29.30
C ASN A 337 11.52 -15.59 -28.05
N LEU A 338 11.34 -14.76 -27.01
CA LEU A 338 10.59 -15.11 -25.82
C LEU A 338 9.12 -15.42 -26.17
N ALA A 339 8.47 -14.58 -26.96
CA ALA A 339 7.11 -14.86 -27.44
C ALA A 339 7.04 -16.20 -28.19
N ALA A 340 7.97 -16.45 -29.11
CA ALA A 340 8.03 -17.69 -29.90
C ALA A 340 8.33 -18.96 -29.09
N VAL A 341 9.05 -18.90 -27.96
CA VAL A 341 9.24 -20.09 -27.08
C VAL A 341 8.10 -20.28 -26.06
N LEU A 342 7.25 -19.28 -25.88
CA LEU A 342 6.04 -19.33 -25.05
C LEU A 342 4.80 -19.82 -25.82
N GLU A 343 4.80 -19.70 -27.15
CA GLU A 343 3.70 -20.10 -28.02
C GLU A 343 3.41 -21.61 -27.93
N LYS A 344 2.13 -21.97 -27.84
CA LYS A 344 1.70 -23.38 -27.79
C LYS A 344 1.43 -23.87 -29.21
N GLU A 345 2.20 -24.86 -29.62
CA GLU A 345 2.21 -25.42 -30.97
C GLU A 345 2.01 -26.93 -30.86
N GLU A 346 1.15 -27.47 -31.71
CA GLU A 346 0.90 -28.90 -31.82
C GLU A 346 1.44 -29.40 -33.16
N ARG A 347 2.17 -30.52 -33.11
CA ARG A 347 2.74 -31.18 -34.29
C ARG A 347 2.20 -32.59 -34.38
N ILE A 348 1.82 -33.00 -35.59
CA ILE A 348 1.45 -34.38 -35.86
C ILE A 348 2.71 -35.23 -35.77
N GLY A 349 2.70 -36.23 -34.89
CA GLY A 349 3.80 -37.16 -34.65
C GLY A 349 3.31 -38.60 -34.62
N LEU A 350 4.20 -39.55 -34.89
CA LEU A 350 3.89 -40.98 -34.81
C LEU A 350 4.07 -41.50 -33.38
N VAL A 351 2.96 -41.62 -32.64
CA VAL A 351 2.91 -42.21 -31.29
C VAL A 351 2.33 -43.61 -31.40
N ASN A 352 3.09 -44.63 -30.97
CA ASN A 352 2.69 -46.05 -31.03
C ASN A 352 2.19 -46.51 -32.43
N GLY A 353 2.74 -45.94 -33.51
CA GLY A 353 2.36 -46.28 -34.88
C GLY A 353 1.04 -45.66 -35.38
N ARG A 354 0.52 -44.64 -34.68
CA ARG A 354 -0.61 -43.80 -35.13
C ARG A 354 -0.19 -42.34 -35.16
N GLU A 355 -0.80 -41.57 -36.06
CA GLU A 355 -0.69 -40.11 -36.04
C GLU A 355 -1.44 -39.57 -34.81
N ASP A 356 -0.73 -38.78 -34.00
CA ASP A 356 -1.23 -38.17 -32.76
C ASP A 356 -0.68 -36.73 -32.64
N THR A 357 -1.42 -35.85 -31.96
CA THR A 357 -1.06 -34.44 -31.81
C THR A 357 -0.15 -34.23 -30.60
N VAL A 358 1.16 -34.12 -30.86
CA VAL A 358 2.17 -33.90 -29.83
C VAL A 358 2.41 -32.40 -29.64
N GLN A 359 2.17 -31.89 -28.43
CA GLN A 359 2.52 -30.50 -28.09
C GLN A 359 4.04 -30.33 -28.03
N VAL A 360 4.55 -29.28 -28.69
CA VAL A 360 5.97 -28.91 -28.64
C VAL A 360 6.32 -28.48 -27.20
N PRO A 361 7.36 -29.06 -26.56
CA PRO A 361 7.70 -28.71 -25.19
C PRO A 361 8.10 -27.23 -25.05
N THR A 362 7.54 -26.58 -24.03
CA THR A 362 7.86 -25.19 -23.64
C THR A 362 8.53 -25.17 -22.27
N ILE A 363 9.42 -24.20 -22.03
CA ILE A 363 10.04 -23.95 -20.71
C ILE A 363 9.02 -23.82 -19.57
N SER A 364 9.42 -24.20 -18.35
CA SER A 364 8.59 -24.30 -17.15
C SER A 364 7.92 -22.98 -16.77
N SER A 365 6.76 -23.05 -16.09
CA SER A 365 6.02 -21.88 -15.62
C SER A 365 6.84 -20.88 -14.82
N ASN A 366 7.86 -21.36 -14.11
CA ASN A 366 8.72 -20.52 -13.26
C ASN A 366 9.79 -19.81 -14.10
N THR A 367 10.40 -20.49 -15.07
CA THR A 367 11.26 -19.85 -16.08
C THR A 367 10.48 -18.83 -16.92
N GLN A 368 9.27 -19.17 -17.39
CA GLN A 368 8.39 -18.23 -18.11
C GLN A 368 8.10 -16.96 -17.28
N SER A 369 7.78 -17.12 -15.99
CA SER A 369 7.45 -16.01 -15.11
C SER A 369 8.66 -15.15 -14.76
N MET A 370 9.82 -15.77 -14.54
CA MET A 370 11.10 -15.09 -14.30
C MET A 370 11.50 -14.25 -15.52
N LEU A 371 11.51 -14.85 -16.72
CA LEU A 371 11.86 -14.16 -17.96
C LEU A 371 10.90 -13.00 -18.26
N LYS A 372 9.58 -13.19 -18.12
CA LYS A 372 8.61 -12.09 -18.28
C LYS A 372 8.84 -10.94 -17.29
N SER A 373 9.10 -11.23 -16.02
CA SER A 373 9.33 -10.21 -14.99
C SER A 373 10.63 -9.44 -15.21
N LEU A 374 11.69 -10.13 -15.65
CA LEU A 374 12.97 -9.53 -16.03
C LEU A 374 12.83 -8.69 -17.31
N PHE A 375 12.10 -9.17 -18.31
CA PHE A 375 11.90 -8.46 -19.57
C PHE A 375 11.03 -7.21 -19.37
N MET A 376 10.06 -7.22 -18.45
CA MET A 376 9.29 -6.03 -18.08
C MET A 376 10.19 -4.89 -17.59
N VAL A 377 11.12 -5.15 -16.67
CA VAL A 377 12.03 -4.09 -16.18
C VAL A 377 13.07 -3.67 -17.21
N LEU A 378 13.51 -4.58 -18.07
CA LEU A 378 14.36 -4.23 -19.22
C LEU A 378 13.61 -3.38 -20.26
N GLU A 379 12.34 -3.66 -20.51
CA GLU A 379 11.51 -2.85 -21.39
C GLU A 379 11.43 -1.40 -20.87
N PHE A 380 11.08 -1.20 -19.59
CA PHE A 380 11.10 0.13 -18.99
C PHE A 380 12.46 0.81 -19.07
N LEU A 381 13.57 0.08 -18.90
CA LEU A 381 14.93 0.61 -19.02
C LEU A 381 15.31 1.06 -20.44
N PHE A 382 14.88 0.34 -21.48
CA PHE A 382 15.18 0.69 -22.89
C PHE A 382 14.15 1.65 -23.53
N ARG A 383 12.93 1.72 -22.98
CA ARG A 383 11.78 2.49 -23.51
C ARG A 383 12.12 3.95 -23.82
N GLN A 384 11.70 4.41 -24.99
CA GLN A 384 11.85 5.80 -25.49
C GLN A 384 13.31 6.30 -25.40
N ASN A 385 14.25 5.59 -26.03
CA ASN A 385 15.69 5.88 -25.98
C ASN A 385 16.22 5.94 -24.54
N CYS A 386 15.89 4.92 -23.74
CA CYS A 386 16.29 4.78 -22.35
C CYS A 386 15.83 5.91 -21.41
N ARG A 387 14.69 6.56 -21.71
CA ARG A 387 14.14 7.73 -20.97
C ARG A 387 14.08 7.53 -19.46
N PHE A 388 13.78 6.32 -19.00
CA PHE A 388 13.58 5.99 -17.59
C PHE A 388 14.83 5.44 -16.90
N ALA A 389 15.99 5.35 -17.57
CA ALA A 389 17.21 4.75 -16.97
C ALA A 389 17.65 5.43 -15.67
N ASP A 390 17.62 6.76 -15.59
CA ASP A 390 17.98 7.51 -14.37
C ASP A 390 17.02 7.24 -13.19
N ASP A 391 15.83 6.71 -13.47
CA ASP A 391 14.80 6.39 -12.47
C ASP A 391 15.01 5.01 -11.82
N TYR A 392 15.92 4.21 -12.34
CA TYR A 392 16.28 2.89 -11.81
C TYR A 392 17.58 2.90 -11.03
N ARG A 393 17.63 2.13 -9.94
CA ARG A 393 18.87 1.65 -9.34
C ARG A 393 18.89 0.13 -9.40
N VAL A 394 19.98 -0.43 -9.91
CA VAL A 394 20.18 -1.88 -9.94
C VAL A 394 21.13 -2.24 -8.81
N ALA A 395 20.78 -3.23 -8.00
CA ALA A 395 21.55 -3.62 -6.83
C ALA A 395 21.80 -5.13 -6.82
N LEU A 396 23.08 -5.52 -6.82
CA LEU A 396 23.49 -6.87 -6.44
C LEU A 396 23.56 -6.92 -4.92
N GLN A 397 22.90 -7.90 -4.31
CA GLN A 397 22.81 -8.05 -2.85
C GLN A 397 23.02 -9.49 -2.42
N GLN A 398 23.88 -9.68 -1.42
CA GLN A 398 24.10 -10.92 -0.71
C GLN A 398 23.40 -10.84 0.66
N SER A 399 22.47 -11.77 0.90
CA SER A 399 21.62 -11.75 2.09
C SER A 399 21.34 -13.16 2.62
N TYR A 400 20.88 -13.26 3.87
CA TYR A 400 20.49 -14.55 4.46
C TYR A 400 18.96 -14.68 4.51
N MET A 401 18.43 -15.72 3.86
CA MET A 401 17.01 -16.07 3.92
C MET A 401 16.81 -17.32 4.79
N TRP A 402 15.69 -17.36 5.52
CA TRP A 402 15.26 -18.57 6.23
C TRP A 402 14.46 -19.47 5.30
N THR A 403 15.06 -20.57 4.86
CA THR A 403 14.37 -21.60 4.06
C THR A 403 13.82 -22.68 4.98
N THR A 404 12.61 -23.16 4.70
CA THR A 404 12.09 -24.40 5.27
C THR A 404 12.44 -25.52 4.30
N GLN A 405 13.30 -26.45 4.71
CA GLN A 405 13.64 -27.59 3.87
C GLN A 405 12.42 -28.51 3.74
N GLN A 406 12.03 -28.83 2.50
CA GLN A 406 11.14 -29.94 2.20
C GLN A 406 12.02 -31.13 1.82
N ASP A 407 11.78 -32.28 2.45
CA ASP A 407 12.54 -33.50 2.15
C ASP A 407 12.26 -33.92 0.69
N LEU A 408 13.32 -34.20 -0.06
CA LEU A 408 13.20 -34.87 -1.37
C LEU A 408 12.64 -36.28 -1.15
N PRO A 409 11.78 -36.81 -2.04
CA PRO A 409 11.41 -38.22 -1.98
C PRO A 409 12.66 -39.09 -2.21
N ASP A 410 12.98 -39.97 -1.25
CA ASP A 410 14.03 -40.97 -1.43
C ASP A 410 13.73 -41.82 -2.67
N ALA A 411 14.73 -42.01 -3.53
CA ALA A 411 14.59 -42.62 -4.86
C ALA A 411 14.25 -44.14 -4.86
N GLN A 412 13.91 -44.71 -3.70
CA GLN A 412 13.58 -46.13 -3.52
C GLN A 412 12.39 -46.29 -2.57
N GLY A 413 11.20 -45.88 -3.03
CA GLY A 413 9.97 -45.91 -2.24
C GLY A 413 9.38 -47.31 -2.06
N PHE A 414 9.67 -47.95 -0.91
CA PHE A 414 8.88 -49.07 -0.38
C PHE A 414 8.61 -48.86 1.13
N PHE A 415 7.40 -49.22 1.58
CA PHE A 415 6.86 -49.05 2.94
C PHE A 415 6.64 -47.60 3.43
N ALA A 416 5.44 -47.08 3.17
CA ALA A 416 4.94 -45.90 3.87
C ALA A 416 4.77 -46.18 5.38
N ARG A 417 5.38 -45.34 6.24
CA ARG A 417 5.18 -45.37 7.70
C ARG A 417 4.28 -44.21 8.15
N PRO A 418 3.51 -44.33 9.25
CA PRO A 418 2.58 -43.29 9.69
C PRO A 418 3.25 -41.95 10.01
N GLN A 419 2.65 -40.85 9.55
CA GLN A 419 3.13 -39.49 9.81
C GLN A 419 2.99 -39.10 11.29
N ARG A 420 4.06 -39.27 12.08
CA ARG A 420 4.29 -38.40 13.24
C ARG A 420 4.81 -37.05 12.74
N ARG A 421 4.28 -35.94 13.29
CA ARG A 421 4.71 -34.57 12.97
C ARG A 421 6.23 -34.41 13.17
N ARG A 422 7.02 -34.51 12.11
CA ARG A 422 8.41 -34.02 12.09
C ARG A 422 8.39 -32.49 12.08
N GLN A 423 9.19 -31.88 12.95
CA GLN A 423 9.41 -30.43 12.92
C GLN A 423 10.25 -30.10 11.68
N SER A 424 9.77 -29.19 10.83
CA SER A 424 10.52 -28.78 9.64
C SER A 424 11.68 -27.85 10.04
N THR A 425 12.92 -28.33 9.91
CA THR A 425 14.11 -27.55 10.25
C THR A 425 14.21 -26.31 9.37
N ARG A 426 14.26 -25.12 10.01
CA ARG A 426 14.53 -23.86 9.31
C ARG A 426 16.03 -23.64 9.19
N THR A 427 16.54 -23.68 7.97
CA THR A 427 17.94 -23.41 7.64
C THR A 427 18.12 -21.94 7.24
N LYS A 428 19.24 -21.34 7.65
CA LYS A 428 19.63 -19.97 7.28
C LYS A 428 20.55 -20.06 6.06
N THR A 429 20.00 -19.80 4.88
CA THR A 429 20.65 -20.01 3.59
C THR A 429 21.12 -18.67 3.01
N LEU A 430 22.32 -18.64 2.43
CA LEU A 430 22.83 -17.47 1.72
C LEU A 430 22.15 -17.36 0.36
N VAL A 431 21.70 -16.17 -0.01
CA VAL A 431 20.99 -15.91 -1.27
C VAL A 431 21.54 -14.64 -1.92
N HIS A 432 21.96 -14.77 -3.18
CA HIS A 432 22.33 -13.65 -4.04
C HIS A 432 21.14 -13.21 -4.88
N THR A 433 20.92 -11.90 -4.95
CA THR A 433 19.82 -11.30 -5.70
C THR A 433 20.30 -10.11 -6.52
N LEU A 434 19.79 -10.00 -7.75
CA LEU A 434 19.95 -8.82 -8.60
C LEU A 434 18.60 -8.10 -8.66
N SER A 435 18.52 -6.94 -8.00
CA SER A 435 17.28 -6.18 -7.87
C SER A 435 17.29 -4.94 -8.76
N PHE A 436 16.25 -4.78 -9.57
CA PHE A 436 15.95 -3.61 -10.36
C PHE A 436 14.91 -2.78 -9.61
N TRP A 437 15.35 -1.73 -8.91
CA TRP A 437 14.48 -0.86 -8.12
C TRP A 437 14.10 0.39 -8.91
N CYS A 438 12.81 0.55 -9.18
CA CYS A 438 12.24 1.79 -9.70
C CYS A 438 12.07 2.80 -8.55
N LEU A 439 12.65 4.00 -8.69
CA LEU A 439 12.56 5.08 -7.72
C LEU A 439 11.48 6.11 -8.05
N ASN A 440 10.84 6.02 -9.23
CA ASN A 440 9.89 7.00 -9.73
C ASN A 440 8.55 6.35 -10.12
N PRO A 441 7.45 6.56 -9.39
CA PRO A 441 6.18 5.91 -9.69
C PRO A 441 5.60 6.31 -11.06
N ALA A 442 6.01 7.46 -11.63
CA ALA A 442 5.68 7.86 -12.99
C ALA A 442 6.08 6.83 -14.08
N VAL A 443 7.02 5.90 -13.81
CA VAL A 443 7.39 4.84 -14.76
C VAL A 443 6.21 3.91 -15.04
N ALA A 444 5.57 3.35 -14.00
CA ALA A 444 4.37 2.51 -14.17
C ALA A 444 3.16 3.33 -14.65
N PHE A 445 3.02 4.57 -14.19
CA PHE A 445 1.95 5.48 -14.64
C PHE A 445 2.10 5.95 -16.10
N SER A 446 3.26 5.77 -16.75
CA SER A 446 3.46 6.12 -18.16
C SER A 446 2.60 5.30 -19.14
N ASP A 447 2.15 4.11 -18.74
CA ASP A 447 1.15 3.32 -19.50
C ASP A 447 -0.27 3.92 -19.40
N LEU A 448 -0.54 4.71 -18.36
CA LEU A 448 -1.87 5.19 -17.98
C LEU A 448 -2.13 6.64 -18.40
N SER A 449 -1.11 7.51 -18.39
CA SER A 449 -1.26 8.95 -18.63
C SER A 449 -1.89 9.29 -19.98
N ASP A 450 -1.49 8.54 -21.01
CA ASP A 450 -1.81 8.85 -22.42
C ASP A 450 -2.92 7.92 -22.98
N SER A 451 -3.40 6.97 -22.18
CA SER A 451 -4.37 5.94 -22.59
C SER A 451 -5.71 6.04 -21.86
N VAL A 452 -5.73 6.45 -20.59
CA VAL A 452 -6.93 6.42 -19.74
C VAL A 452 -7.72 7.73 -19.85
N ARG A 453 -9.01 7.65 -20.19
CA ARG A 453 -9.89 8.83 -20.38
C ARG A 453 -9.94 9.73 -19.15
N SER A 454 -9.96 9.16 -17.96
CA SER A 454 -10.00 9.91 -16.69
C SER A 454 -9.47 9.05 -15.55
N ILE A 455 -8.65 9.66 -14.69
CA ILE A 455 -8.12 9.02 -13.48
C ILE A 455 -8.60 9.84 -12.29
N VAL A 456 -9.29 9.20 -11.34
CA VAL A 456 -9.82 9.83 -10.11
C VAL A 456 -9.12 9.20 -8.92
N LEU A 457 -8.19 9.92 -8.29
CA LEU A 457 -7.43 9.46 -7.12
C LEU A 457 -7.99 10.06 -5.83
N THR A 458 -8.26 9.22 -4.83
CA THR A 458 -8.80 9.67 -3.54
C THR A 458 -8.12 9.02 -2.33
N SER A 459 -7.94 9.78 -1.26
CA SER A 459 -7.47 9.30 0.05
C SER A 459 -7.74 10.39 1.11
N GLY A 460 -7.54 10.08 2.39
CA GLY A 460 -7.55 11.08 3.48
C GLY A 460 -6.21 11.78 3.73
N THR A 461 -5.15 11.46 2.99
CA THR A 461 -3.74 11.81 3.31
C THR A 461 -2.86 12.04 2.07
N LEU A 462 -3.34 12.82 1.10
CA LEU A 462 -2.63 13.11 -0.17
C LEU A 462 -1.75 14.37 -0.11
N SER A 463 -2.09 15.32 0.75
CA SER A 463 -1.41 16.61 0.82
C SER A 463 0.07 16.45 1.24
N PRO A 464 1.03 17.13 0.57
CA PRO A 464 0.84 18.18 -0.43
C PRO A 464 0.53 17.63 -1.84
N MET A 465 -0.63 18.05 -2.37
CA MET A 465 -1.21 17.50 -3.60
C MET A 465 -0.35 17.76 -4.85
N GLY A 466 0.30 18.93 -4.92
CA GLY A 466 1.19 19.28 -6.04
C GLY A 466 2.37 18.31 -6.18
N SER A 467 3.05 17.99 -5.09
CA SER A 467 4.16 17.03 -5.10
C SER A 467 3.72 15.60 -5.41
N PHE A 468 2.52 15.21 -4.96
CA PHE A 468 1.93 13.90 -5.31
C PHE A 468 1.66 13.81 -6.83
N SER A 469 1.16 14.89 -7.43
CA SER A 469 1.02 15.03 -8.89
C SER A 469 2.37 14.86 -9.61
N SER A 470 3.45 15.47 -9.09
CA SER A 470 4.80 15.36 -9.66
C SER A 470 5.37 13.94 -9.60
N GLU A 471 5.28 13.26 -8.44
CA GLU A 471 5.81 11.90 -8.25
C GLU A 471 5.12 10.89 -9.19
N LEU A 472 3.80 11.01 -9.41
CA LEU A 472 3.08 10.14 -10.34
C LEU A 472 3.26 10.52 -11.81
N GLY A 473 3.89 11.66 -12.12
CA GLY A 473 4.09 12.15 -13.49
C GLY A 473 2.81 12.58 -14.23
N ILE A 474 1.66 12.65 -13.54
CA ILE A 474 0.34 12.94 -14.14
C ILE A 474 -0.15 14.30 -13.68
N LYS A 475 -0.69 15.09 -14.62
CA LYS A 475 -1.25 16.42 -14.37
C LYS A 475 -2.72 16.32 -13.92
N PHE A 476 -2.94 16.31 -12.60
CA PHE A 476 -4.29 16.39 -12.04
C PHE A 476 -4.84 17.81 -12.16
N SER A 477 -5.62 18.05 -13.22
CA SER A 477 -6.21 19.36 -13.54
C SER A 477 -7.32 19.81 -12.58
N ILE A 478 -7.91 18.87 -11.84
CA ILE A 478 -8.90 19.13 -10.80
C ILE A 478 -8.33 18.63 -9.48
N GLN A 479 -8.18 19.53 -8.51
CA GLN A 479 -7.66 19.22 -7.17
C GLN A 479 -8.62 19.74 -6.10
N LEU A 480 -8.80 18.98 -5.02
CA LEU A 480 -9.70 19.30 -3.91
C LEU A 480 -9.12 18.84 -2.57
N GLU A 481 -9.00 19.74 -1.60
CA GLU A 481 -8.86 19.39 -0.17
C GLU A 481 -10.19 19.63 0.55
N ALA A 482 -10.98 18.59 0.76
CA ALA A 482 -12.27 18.71 1.45
C ALA A 482 -12.11 18.92 2.97
N ASN A 483 -13.01 19.73 3.56
CA ASN A 483 -13.05 19.94 5.01
C ASN A 483 -13.66 18.71 5.75
N HIS A 484 -13.30 18.53 7.02
CA HIS A 484 -13.85 17.45 7.84
C HIS A 484 -15.33 17.69 8.20
N VAL A 485 -16.05 16.59 8.45
CA VAL A 485 -17.50 16.58 8.74
C VAL A 485 -17.85 16.65 10.24
N ILE A 486 -16.90 17.00 11.11
CA ILE A 486 -17.07 17.03 12.58
C ILE A 486 -17.01 18.46 13.12
N SER A 487 -17.65 18.70 14.26
CA SER A 487 -17.47 19.93 15.03
C SER A 487 -16.16 19.91 15.83
N LYS A 488 -15.67 21.09 16.21
CA LYS A 488 -14.44 21.23 17.03
C LYS A 488 -14.59 20.71 18.47
N SER A 489 -15.81 20.50 18.96
CA SER A 489 -16.10 19.99 20.30
C SER A 489 -16.08 18.46 20.38
N GLN A 490 -16.17 17.74 19.25
CA GLN A 490 -16.18 16.28 19.19
C GLN A 490 -14.79 15.63 19.26
N VAL A 491 -13.71 16.39 19.06
CA VAL A 491 -12.34 15.84 19.09
C VAL A 491 -11.42 16.67 19.96
N TRP A 492 -10.81 16.00 20.93
CA TRP A 492 -9.69 16.50 21.71
C TRP A 492 -8.39 16.14 20.99
N VAL A 493 -7.46 17.09 20.82
CA VAL A 493 -6.12 16.84 20.28
C VAL A 493 -5.09 17.48 21.17
N GLY A 494 -4.24 16.68 21.81
CA GLY A 494 -3.24 17.16 22.75
C GLY A 494 -1.87 16.54 22.53
N THR A 495 -0.81 17.36 22.60
CA THR A 495 0.57 16.89 22.56
C THR A 495 1.14 16.79 23.97
N ILE A 496 1.79 15.67 24.29
CA ILE A 496 2.42 15.39 25.58
C ILE A 496 3.93 15.23 25.37
N GLY A 497 4.71 16.20 25.86
CA GLY A 497 6.18 16.20 25.76
C GLY A 497 6.92 15.64 26.97
N ALA A 498 6.24 15.47 28.10
CA ALA A 498 6.76 14.86 29.32
C ALA A 498 5.67 14.02 30.02
N GLY A 499 6.08 12.94 30.68
CA GLY A 499 5.16 11.99 31.30
C GLY A 499 4.85 12.25 32.78
N PRO A 500 4.31 11.24 33.49
CA PRO A 500 3.84 11.39 34.87
C PRO A 500 4.92 11.78 35.89
N GLN A 501 6.19 11.40 35.67
CA GLN A 501 7.32 11.75 36.52
C GLN A 501 8.07 13.00 36.01
N GLY A 502 7.49 13.73 35.06
CA GLY A 502 8.10 14.90 34.43
C GLY A 502 9.25 14.56 33.46
N ARG A 503 9.48 13.27 33.14
CA ARG A 503 10.57 12.87 32.25
C ARG A 503 10.19 13.16 30.80
N LYS A 504 11.15 13.70 30.03
CA LYS A 504 10.92 14.05 28.62
C LYS A 504 10.65 12.80 27.77
N LEU A 505 9.56 12.84 27.03
CA LEU A 505 9.14 11.77 26.12
C LEU A 505 9.59 12.11 24.70
N CYS A 506 10.80 11.69 24.33
CA CYS A 506 11.34 11.86 22.98
C CYS A 506 11.54 10.48 22.35
N ALA A 507 10.65 10.04 21.45
CA ALA A 507 10.71 8.71 20.84
C ALA A 507 11.71 8.68 19.67
N THR A 508 12.98 8.88 20.00
CA THR A 508 14.14 8.67 19.11
C THR A 508 14.88 7.39 19.53
N PHE A 509 15.66 6.80 18.62
CA PHE A 509 16.33 5.51 18.86
C PHE A 509 17.09 5.48 20.20
N GLN A 510 17.97 6.45 20.46
CA GLN A 510 18.77 6.54 21.69
C GLN A 510 17.92 6.60 22.96
N HIS A 511 16.86 7.42 22.97
CA HIS A 511 16.01 7.60 24.14
C HIS A 511 15.09 6.40 24.38
N ALA A 512 14.57 5.78 23.31
CA ALA A 512 13.71 4.61 23.40
C ALA A 512 14.43 3.33 23.88
N GLU A 513 15.77 3.28 23.84
CA GLU A 513 16.56 2.24 24.52
C GLU A 513 16.55 2.40 26.06
N THR A 514 16.22 3.58 26.60
CA THR A 514 16.30 3.82 28.04
C THR A 514 15.07 3.28 28.78
N PHE A 515 15.28 2.53 29.88
CA PHE A 515 14.21 2.13 30.78
C PHE A 515 13.41 3.33 31.30
N ALA A 516 14.08 4.46 31.57
CA ALA A 516 13.44 5.68 32.05
C ALA A 516 12.36 6.23 31.11
N PHE A 517 12.53 6.07 29.78
CA PHE A 517 11.50 6.40 28.79
C PHE A 517 10.41 5.32 28.72
N GLN A 518 10.80 4.04 28.74
CA GLN A 518 9.89 2.91 28.59
C GLN A 518 8.87 2.83 29.75
N ASP A 519 9.34 3.05 30.98
CA ASP A 519 8.52 3.10 32.20
C ASP A 519 7.54 4.29 32.15
N GLU A 520 8.02 5.45 31.70
CA GLU A 520 7.25 6.70 31.64
C GLU A 520 6.13 6.63 30.58
N VAL A 521 6.38 5.98 29.43
CA VAL A 521 5.32 5.70 28.44
C VAL A 521 4.30 4.70 28.98
N GLY A 522 4.72 3.68 29.73
CA GLY A 522 3.81 2.74 30.37
C GLY A 522 2.89 3.43 31.39
N ALA A 523 3.45 4.27 32.25
CA ALA A 523 2.70 5.03 33.25
C ALA A 523 1.74 6.05 32.61
N LEU A 524 2.14 6.68 31.50
CA LEU A 524 1.27 7.52 30.67
C LEU A 524 0.07 6.72 30.14
N LEU A 525 0.32 5.55 29.53
CA LEU A 525 -0.74 4.72 28.95
C LEU A 525 -1.71 4.21 30.01
N LEU A 526 -1.21 3.83 31.19
CA LEU A 526 -2.03 3.43 32.32
C LEU A 526 -2.99 4.54 32.76
N LYS A 527 -2.52 5.79 32.93
CA LYS A 527 -3.42 6.91 33.30
C LYS A 527 -4.37 7.31 32.16
N VAL A 528 -3.97 7.17 30.89
CA VAL A 528 -4.91 7.31 29.75
C VAL A 528 -6.01 6.24 29.82
N CYS A 529 -5.67 4.98 30.13
CA CYS A 529 -6.62 3.88 30.24
C CYS A 529 -7.60 4.02 31.42
N HIS A 530 -7.17 4.61 32.54
CA HIS A 530 -8.07 5.02 33.63
C HIS A 530 -9.04 6.13 33.19
N THR A 531 -8.56 7.10 32.40
CA THR A 531 -9.32 8.32 32.05
C THR A 531 -10.36 8.06 30.95
N VAL A 532 -9.99 7.26 29.93
CA VAL A 532 -10.83 6.98 28.76
C VAL A 532 -11.37 5.55 28.85
N SER A 533 -12.69 5.41 28.97
CA SER A 533 -13.40 4.13 28.91
C SER A 533 -13.36 3.49 27.52
N ARG A 534 -13.77 2.22 27.40
CA ARG A 534 -13.90 1.49 26.12
C ARG A 534 -12.56 1.38 25.36
N GLY A 535 -12.58 1.38 24.03
CA GLY A 535 -11.42 1.12 23.17
C GLY A 535 -10.38 2.23 23.16
N VAL A 536 -9.15 1.88 23.50
CA VAL A 536 -7.95 2.70 23.29
C VAL A 536 -7.04 2.00 22.28
N LEU A 537 -6.55 2.76 21.29
CA LEU A 537 -5.53 2.33 20.35
C LEU A 537 -4.20 3.03 20.70
N CYS A 538 -3.10 2.28 20.77
CA CYS A 538 -1.76 2.81 21.00
C CYS A 538 -0.84 2.44 19.84
N PHE A 539 -0.50 3.40 18.97
CA PHE A 539 0.34 3.17 17.81
C PHE A 539 1.80 3.54 18.08
N LEU A 540 2.70 2.62 17.70
CA LEU A 540 4.13 2.69 17.90
C LEU A 540 4.88 2.77 16.55
N PRO A 541 6.13 3.30 16.51
CA PRO A 541 6.86 3.48 15.25
C PRO A 541 7.30 2.18 14.57
N SER A 542 7.47 1.08 15.32
CA SER A 542 7.92 -0.21 14.79
C SER A 542 7.65 -1.37 15.76
N TYR A 543 7.57 -2.61 15.25
CA TYR A 543 7.50 -3.82 16.07
C TYR A 543 8.67 -3.94 17.05
N LYS A 544 9.90 -3.53 16.67
CA LYS A 544 11.07 -3.53 17.59
C LYS A 544 10.88 -2.62 18.81
N MET A 545 10.02 -1.61 18.71
CA MET A 545 9.65 -0.76 19.86
C MET A 545 8.48 -1.35 20.65
N LEU A 546 7.51 -1.97 19.98
CA LEU A 546 6.42 -2.73 20.61
C LEU A 546 6.96 -3.87 21.48
N ASP A 547 7.82 -4.71 20.92
CA ASP A 547 8.43 -5.85 21.61
C ASP A 547 9.10 -5.40 22.92
N LYS A 548 9.98 -4.39 22.86
CA LYS A 548 10.67 -3.85 24.04
C LYS A 548 9.76 -3.23 25.08
N LEU A 549 8.73 -2.49 24.67
CA LEU A 549 7.80 -1.87 25.59
C LEU A 549 7.00 -2.94 26.34
N ARG A 550 6.43 -3.93 25.63
CA ARG A 550 5.80 -5.11 26.22
C ARG A 550 6.75 -5.81 27.19
N ASP A 551 7.95 -6.18 26.73
CA ASP A 551 8.90 -6.96 27.51
C ASP A 551 9.37 -6.18 28.76
N ARG A 552 9.54 -4.86 28.67
CA ARG A 552 9.82 -4.01 29.84
C ARG A 552 8.64 -3.98 30.80
N TRP A 553 7.42 -3.74 30.32
CA TRP A 553 6.24 -3.59 31.17
C TRP A 553 5.87 -4.88 31.91
N ILE A 554 6.07 -6.05 31.30
CA ILE A 554 5.96 -7.35 31.97
C ILE A 554 7.00 -7.44 33.10
N ASN A 555 8.28 -7.19 32.80
CA ASN A 555 9.36 -7.25 33.80
C ASN A 555 9.25 -6.21 34.94
N THR A 556 8.37 -5.21 34.83
CA THR A 556 8.11 -4.20 35.88
C THR A 556 6.78 -4.38 36.60
N GLY A 557 5.96 -5.38 36.26
CA GLY A 557 4.58 -5.50 36.76
C GLY A 557 3.73 -4.26 36.43
N LEU A 558 3.93 -3.69 35.24
CA LEU A 558 3.14 -2.60 34.67
C LEU A 558 2.15 -3.14 33.65
N TRP A 559 2.49 -4.24 32.98
CA TRP A 559 1.59 -4.97 32.09
C TRP A 559 0.34 -5.45 32.85
N ASP A 560 0.53 -6.10 34.00
CA ASP A 560 -0.55 -6.58 34.87
C ASP A 560 -1.50 -5.44 35.28
N LYS A 561 -0.96 -4.26 35.61
CA LYS A 561 -1.73 -3.05 35.94
C LYS A 561 -2.50 -2.45 34.76
N LEU A 562 -2.09 -2.73 33.52
CA LEU A 562 -2.89 -2.41 32.34
C LEU A 562 -4.01 -3.44 32.17
N GLU A 563 -3.74 -4.72 32.42
CA GLU A 563 -4.73 -5.82 32.37
C GLU A 563 -5.78 -5.74 33.50
N GLU A 564 -5.44 -5.19 34.66
CA GLU A 564 -6.39 -4.79 35.73
C GLU A 564 -7.42 -3.75 35.27
N GLN A 565 -7.13 -2.98 34.20
CA GLN A 565 -7.96 -1.85 33.76
C GLN A 565 -8.64 -2.12 32.42
N LYS A 566 -7.98 -2.81 31.50
CA LYS A 566 -8.45 -3.09 30.13
C LYS A 566 -7.87 -4.41 29.64
N THR A 567 -8.58 -5.15 28.79
CA THR A 567 -7.97 -6.26 28.05
C THR A 567 -6.85 -5.72 27.14
N VAL A 568 -5.60 -6.08 27.42
CA VAL A 568 -4.44 -5.61 26.65
C VAL A 568 -4.13 -6.58 25.52
N ILE A 569 -3.97 -6.05 24.30
CA ILE A 569 -3.73 -6.82 23.09
C ILE A 569 -2.55 -6.18 22.34
N THR A 570 -1.65 -7.00 21.78
CA THR A 570 -0.52 -6.53 20.96
C THR A 570 -0.62 -7.04 19.53
N GLU A 571 -0.31 -6.19 18.56
CA GLU A 571 -0.29 -6.55 17.16
C GLU A 571 0.82 -7.59 16.85
N PRO A 572 0.48 -8.78 16.31
CA PRO A 572 1.44 -9.84 16.09
C PRO A 572 2.36 -9.53 14.91
N ARG A 573 3.65 -9.81 15.09
CA ARG A 573 4.68 -9.59 14.06
C ARG A 573 4.64 -10.69 12.99
N GLY A 574 3.65 -10.59 12.09
CA GLY A 574 3.36 -11.59 11.07
C GLY A 574 2.06 -12.33 11.38
N GLY A 575 2.12 -13.67 11.43
CA GLY A 575 0.94 -14.52 11.61
C GLY A 575 0.08 -14.65 10.35
N GLY A 576 -0.73 -15.72 10.32
CA GLY A 576 -1.71 -16.00 9.29
C GLY A 576 -2.86 -14.98 9.25
N LYS A 577 -3.85 -15.24 8.40
CA LYS A 577 -5.08 -14.42 8.35
C LYS A 577 -5.99 -14.70 9.56
N GLY A 578 -6.11 -15.97 9.95
CA GLY A 578 -6.96 -16.40 11.07
C GLY A 578 -6.53 -15.76 12.40
N ASP A 579 -5.26 -15.91 12.76
CA ASP A 579 -4.65 -15.43 14.01
C ASP A 579 -4.88 -13.93 14.25
N PHE A 580 -5.02 -13.14 13.17
CA PHE A 580 -5.28 -11.71 13.23
C PHE A 580 -6.78 -11.36 13.29
N ASP A 581 -7.62 -12.12 12.59
CA ASP A 581 -9.07 -11.91 12.63
C ASP A 581 -9.68 -12.38 13.98
N GLU A 582 -9.11 -13.43 14.59
CA GLU A 582 -9.40 -13.89 15.97
C GLU A 582 -9.02 -12.83 17.03
N LEU A 583 -7.81 -12.27 16.94
CA LEU A 583 -7.33 -11.21 17.82
C LEU A 583 -8.22 -9.96 17.80
N LEU A 584 -8.76 -9.60 16.63
CA LEU A 584 -9.72 -8.49 16.52
C LEU A 584 -11.08 -8.85 17.12
N GLN A 585 -11.52 -10.10 17.04
CA GLN A 585 -12.73 -10.55 17.72
C GLN A 585 -12.59 -10.36 19.24
N THR A 586 -11.49 -10.79 19.85
CA THR A 586 -11.19 -10.55 21.28
C THR A 586 -11.21 -9.07 21.64
N TYR A 587 -10.66 -8.19 20.78
CA TYR A 587 -10.69 -6.74 20.99
C TYR A 587 -12.12 -6.18 21.03
N TYR A 588 -12.96 -6.54 20.06
CA TYR A 588 -14.34 -6.05 19.98
C TYR A 588 -15.24 -6.64 21.09
N GLU A 589 -15.02 -7.90 21.48
CA GLU A 589 -15.75 -8.55 22.58
C GLU A 589 -15.42 -7.90 23.93
N ALA A 590 -14.15 -7.61 24.22
CA ALA A 590 -13.72 -6.91 25.42
C ALA A 590 -14.26 -5.46 25.54
N ILE A 591 -14.67 -4.84 24.43
CA ILE A 591 -15.27 -3.49 24.42
C ILE A 591 -16.79 -3.53 24.58
N ARG A 592 -17.43 -4.55 24.00
CA ARG A 592 -18.88 -4.80 24.10
C ARG A 592 -19.30 -5.39 25.44
N GLY A 593 -18.45 -6.22 26.04
CA GLY A 593 -18.74 -6.93 27.29
C GLY A 593 -18.97 -6.00 28.48
N THR A 594 -19.80 -6.45 29.42
CA THR A 594 -20.01 -5.84 30.74
C THR A 594 -19.04 -6.42 31.79
N ALA A 595 -17.83 -6.77 31.36
CA ALA A 595 -16.81 -7.34 32.24
C ALA A 595 -16.25 -6.29 33.21
N ALA A 596 -15.53 -6.73 34.25
CA ALA A 596 -14.91 -5.84 35.24
C ALA A 596 -13.89 -4.85 34.63
N ASN A 597 -13.32 -5.19 33.46
CA ASN A 597 -12.34 -4.37 32.76
C ASN A 597 -13.03 -3.32 31.87
N ASN A 598 -12.56 -2.08 31.92
CA ASN A 598 -13.17 -0.91 31.28
C ASN A 598 -12.84 -0.81 29.78
N GLY A 599 -13.09 -1.87 29.02
CA GLY A 599 -12.77 -1.99 27.59
C GLY A 599 -11.40 -2.61 27.30
N ALA A 600 -10.82 -2.26 26.15
CA ALA A 600 -9.59 -2.88 25.64
C ALA A 600 -8.54 -1.85 25.18
N LEU A 601 -7.26 -2.22 25.32
CA LEU A 601 -6.09 -1.49 24.82
C LEU A 601 -5.41 -2.31 23.73
N LEU A 602 -5.41 -1.81 22.48
CA LEU A 602 -4.69 -2.43 21.37
C LEU A 602 -3.40 -1.67 21.07
N VAL A 603 -2.26 -2.29 21.37
CA VAL A 603 -0.91 -1.77 21.07
C VAL A 603 -0.49 -2.27 19.69
N ALA A 604 -0.27 -1.36 18.76
CA ALA A 604 -0.12 -1.60 17.33
C ALA A 604 1.04 -0.78 16.72
N VAL A 605 1.30 -0.96 15.43
CA VAL A 605 2.35 -0.24 14.69
C VAL A 605 1.74 0.71 13.65
N CYS A 606 2.29 1.93 13.49
CA CYS A 606 1.79 2.94 12.52
C CYS A 606 1.91 2.54 11.03
N ARG A 607 2.49 1.36 10.74
CA ARG A 607 2.61 0.72 9.42
C ARG A 607 2.27 -0.77 9.52
N GLY A 608 1.43 -1.12 10.50
CA GLY A 608 0.95 -2.47 10.77
C GLY A 608 -0.44 -2.72 10.20
N LYS A 609 -0.85 -4.00 10.18
CA LYS A 609 -2.19 -4.48 9.79
C LYS A 609 -3.32 -3.73 10.52
N VAL A 610 -3.09 -3.25 11.74
CA VAL A 610 -4.09 -2.49 12.52
C VAL A 610 -4.25 -1.04 12.03
N SER A 611 -3.16 -0.42 11.55
CA SER A 611 -3.17 0.96 11.04
C SER A 611 -3.80 1.10 9.65
N GLU A 612 -4.10 -0.02 8.99
CA GLU A 612 -4.49 -0.13 7.58
C GLU A 612 -5.80 -0.93 7.44
N GLY A 613 -6.68 -0.56 6.51
CA GLY A 613 -7.84 -1.39 6.12
C GLY A 613 -8.92 -1.71 7.18
N LEU A 614 -8.71 -1.41 8.47
CA LEU A 614 -9.67 -1.67 9.54
C LEU A 614 -10.56 -0.48 9.88
N ASP A 615 -11.83 -0.79 10.14
CA ASP A 615 -12.79 0.14 10.72
C ASP A 615 -12.91 -0.03 12.23
N PHE A 616 -12.97 1.10 12.93
CA PHE A 616 -13.06 1.22 14.38
C PHE A 616 -14.03 2.37 14.63
N THR A 617 -15.32 2.07 14.63
CA THR A 617 -16.38 3.06 14.86
C THR A 617 -16.63 3.21 16.35
N ASP A 618 -17.04 4.39 16.79
CA ASP A 618 -17.63 4.59 18.11
C ASP A 618 -16.71 4.12 19.26
N ASP A 619 -17.26 3.33 20.18
CA ASP A 619 -16.59 2.84 21.38
C ASP A 619 -15.37 1.95 21.09
N ASN A 620 -15.17 1.55 19.83
CA ASN A 620 -14.01 0.77 19.39
C ASN A 620 -12.72 1.62 19.25
N ALA A 621 -12.78 2.97 19.32
CA ALA A 621 -11.58 3.83 19.31
C ALA A 621 -11.81 5.23 19.93
N ARG A 622 -12.19 5.28 21.22
CA ARG A 622 -12.40 6.57 21.95
C ARG A 622 -11.13 7.35 22.24
N ALA A 623 -9.97 6.69 22.24
CA ALA A 623 -8.69 7.39 22.18
C ALA A 623 -7.69 6.70 21.23
N VAL A 624 -6.95 7.50 20.49
CA VAL A 624 -5.76 7.09 19.72
C VAL A 624 -4.54 7.80 20.30
N VAL A 625 -3.67 7.01 20.93
CA VAL A 625 -2.35 7.43 21.40
C VAL A 625 -1.32 7.10 20.33
N THR A 626 -0.42 8.04 20.01
CA THR A 626 0.71 7.78 19.10
C THR A 626 2.01 8.10 19.83
N ILE A 627 2.85 7.08 20.05
CA ILE A 627 4.15 7.26 20.70
C ILE A 627 5.19 7.57 19.62
N GLY A 628 5.64 8.82 19.56
CA GLY A 628 6.62 9.26 18.58
C GLY A 628 6.09 9.49 17.17
N ILE A 629 7.05 9.61 16.24
CA ILE A 629 6.81 9.91 14.83
C ILE A 629 7.37 8.75 14.00
N PRO A 630 6.54 8.07 13.17
CA PRO A 630 6.89 6.80 12.52
C PRO A 630 7.72 7.00 11.24
N PHE A 631 8.92 7.59 11.39
CA PHE A 631 9.90 7.73 10.32
C PHE A 631 10.29 6.36 9.71
N PRO A 632 10.51 6.28 8.38
CA PRO A 632 11.17 5.14 7.76
C PRO A 632 12.56 4.89 8.37
N ASN A 633 13.10 3.69 8.18
CA ASN A 633 14.47 3.40 8.60
C ASN A 633 15.47 4.18 7.71
N ILE A 634 16.19 5.15 8.27
CA ILE A 634 17.20 5.93 7.54
C ILE A 634 18.42 5.10 7.09
N LYS A 635 18.61 3.90 7.66
CA LYS A 635 19.62 2.92 7.21
C LYS A 635 19.08 1.93 6.16
N ASP A 636 17.88 2.14 5.63
CA ASP A 636 17.35 1.36 4.52
C ASP A 636 17.91 1.92 3.21
N LEU A 637 18.57 1.07 2.43
CA LEU A 637 19.24 1.46 1.19
C LEU A 637 18.26 1.99 0.14
N GLN A 638 17.03 1.50 0.07
CA GLN A 638 16.03 2.05 -0.86
C GLN A 638 15.56 3.43 -0.42
N VAL A 639 15.44 3.67 0.90
CA VAL A 639 15.11 5.00 1.46
C VAL A 639 16.23 5.99 1.14
N GLU A 640 17.49 5.60 1.36
CA GLU A 640 18.65 6.44 1.04
C GLU A 640 18.74 6.78 -0.46
N LEU A 641 18.58 5.77 -1.33
CA LEU A 641 18.61 5.95 -2.78
C LEU A 641 17.44 6.80 -3.29
N LYS A 642 16.22 6.60 -2.77
CA LYS A 642 15.05 7.43 -3.10
C LYS A 642 15.22 8.87 -2.62
N MET A 643 15.78 9.11 -1.43
CA MET A 643 16.12 10.46 -0.97
C MET A 643 17.11 11.14 -1.93
N LYS A 644 18.23 10.47 -2.27
CA LYS A 644 19.24 10.98 -3.21
C LYS A 644 18.66 11.26 -4.61
N TYR A 645 17.79 10.38 -5.11
CA TYR A 645 17.06 10.58 -6.37
C TYR A 645 16.15 11.82 -6.31
N ASN A 646 15.39 11.98 -5.23
CA ASN A 646 14.52 13.12 -5.02
C ASN A 646 15.30 14.44 -4.92
N ASP A 647 16.44 14.48 -4.23
CA ASP A 647 17.31 15.66 -4.19
C ASP A 647 17.89 16.01 -5.58
N LYS A 648 18.23 15.01 -6.40
CA LYS A 648 18.67 15.21 -7.80
C LYS A 648 17.56 15.81 -8.69
N HIS A 649 16.30 15.39 -8.49
CA HIS A 649 15.19 15.73 -9.39
C HIS A 649 14.19 16.77 -8.85
N ALA A 650 14.36 17.27 -7.62
CA ALA A 650 13.45 18.24 -7.00
C ALA A 650 13.20 19.48 -7.89
N LYS A 651 14.26 20.04 -8.49
CA LYS A 651 14.15 21.19 -9.40
C LYS A 651 13.70 20.82 -10.82
N SER A 652 14.18 19.71 -11.37
CA SER A 652 13.98 19.35 -12.79
C SER A 652 12.67 18.62 -13.07
N ARG A 653 12.06 17.99 -12.07
CA ARG A 653 10.78 17.27 -12.17
C ARG A 653 9.72 17.73 -11.15
N GLY A 654 10.01 18.77 -10.36
CA GLY A 654 9.08 19.29 -9.34
C GLY A 654 8.82 18.32 -8.17
N LEU A 655 9.76 17.41 -7.88
CA LEU A 655 9.68 16.50 -6.74
C LEU A 655 9.98 17.22 -5.42
N LEU A 656 9.60 16.59 -4.31
CA LEU A 656 10.05 17.02 -2.98
C LEU A 656 11.55 16.70 -2.82
N PRO A 657 12.38 17.59 -2.21
CA PRO A 657 13.70 17.22 -1.73
C PRO A 657 13.65 15.99 -0.82
N GLY A 658 14.69 15.15 -0.84
CA GLY A 658 14.72 13.83 -0.19
C GLY A 658 14.37 13.90 1.30
N GLY A 659 14.91 14.88 2.02
CA GLY A 659 14.56 15.12 3.44
C GLY A 659 13.08 15.46 3.67
N ARG A 660 12.43 16.17 2.74
CA ARG A 660 10.99 16.50 2.83
C ARG A 660 10.10 15.33 2.43
N TRP A 661 10.51 14.56 1.42
CA TRP A 661 9.86 13.29 1.06
C TRP A 661 9.86 12.33 2.26
N TYR A 662 11.03 12.12 2.89
CA TYR A 662 11.21 11.27 4.07
C TYR A 662 10.36 11.73 5.28
N GLU A 663 10.25 13.03 5.51
CA GLU A 663 9.34 13.60 6.52
C GLU A 663 7.87 13.29 6.20
N ILE A 664 7.42 13.49 4.95
CA ILE A 664 6.04 13.22 4.53
C ILE A 664 5.68 11.73 4.65
N GLN A 665 6.61 10.81 4.37
CA GLN A 665 6.35 9.38 4.59
C GLN A 665 6.07 9.07 6.07
N ALA A 666 6.69 9.77 7.02
CA ALA A 666 6.39 9.63 8.44
C ALA A 666 4.99 10.16 8.78
N TYR A 667 4.64 11.34 8.26
CA TYR A 667 3.33 11.95 8.54
C TYR A 667 2.16 11.20 7.89
N ARG A 668 2.32 10.57 6.71
CA ARG A 668 1.28 9.72 6.11
C ARG A 668 0.88 8.57 7.04
N ALA A 669 1.86 7.85 7.57
CA ALA A 669 1.64 6.77 8.54
C ALA A 669 1.01 7.27 9.86
N LEU A 670 1.47 8.42 10.37
CA LEU A 670 0.89 9.05 11.56
C LEU A 670 -0.58 9.45 11.34
N ASN A 671 -0.89 10.12 10.24
CA ASN A 671 -2.25 10.55 9.91
C ASN A 671 -3.20 9.37 9.64
N GLN A 672 -2.71 8.26 9.08
CA GLN A 672 -3.48 7.00 8.94
C GLN A 672 -3.87 6.42 10.30
N ALA A 673 -2.96 6.43 11.28
CA ALA A 673 -3.25 5.98 12.65
C ALA A 673 -4.28 6.90 13.35
N LEU A 674 -4.07 8.22 13.29
CA LEU A 674 -4.99 9.22 13.88
C LEU A 674 -6.39 9.15 13.25
N GLY A 675 -6.48 8.90 11.93
CA GLY A 675 -7.73 8.73 11.20
C GLY A 675 -8.57 7.50 11.62
N ARG A 676 -8.06 6.62 12.50
CA ARG A 676 -8.82 5.49 13.03
C ARG A 676 -9.85 5.89 14.11
N CYS A 677 -9.71 7.07 14.71
CA CYS A 677 -10.51 7.54 15.86
C CYS A 677 -11.92 8.07 15.51
N ILE A 678 -12.19 8.44 14.25
CA ILE A 678 -13.42 9.18 13.86
C ILE A 678 -13.97 8.67 12.54
N ARG A 679 -15.17 8.08 12.57
CA ARG A 679 -15.78 7.36 11.44
C ARG A 679 -17.08 7.93 10.90
N HIS A 680 -17.74 8.85 11.60
CA HIS A 680 -18.87 9.61 11.06
C HIS A 680 -19.06 10.96 11.74
N ARG A 681 -19.92 11.82 11.16
CA ARG A 681 -20.22 13.17 11.67
C ARG A 681 -20.74 13.21 13.13
N ASN A 682 -21.25 12.11 13.66
CA ASN A 682 -21.75 11.97 15.03
C ASN A 682 -20.69 11.39 16.00
N ASP A 683 -19.50 11.04 15.51
CA ASP A 683 -18.47 10.35 16.31
C ASP A 683 -17.70 11.31 17.22
N TRP A 684 -17.01 10.79 18.23
CA TRP A 684 -16.13 11.57 19.11
C TRP A 684 -14.93 10.75 19.63
N GLY A 685 -13.82 11.42 19.91
CA GLY A 685 -12.62 10.76 20.43
C GLY A 685 -11.45 11.69 20.71
N ALA A 686 -10.39 11.15 21.32
CA ALA A 686 -9.19 11.88 21.71
C ALA A 686 -7.94 11.42 20.96
N LEU A 687 -7.19 12.38 20.41
CA LEU A 687 -5.90 12.17 19.74
C LEU A 687 -4.76 12.63 20.65
N ILE A 688 -3.93 11.69 21.11
CA ILE A 688 -2.87 11.93 22.10
C ILE A 688 -1.50 11.74 21.45
N LEU A 689 -0.83 12.85 21.14
CA LEU A 689 0.44 12.91 20.42
C LEU A 689 1.62 12.94 21.39
N VAL A 690 2.28 11.81 21.62
CA VAL A 690 3.32 11.66 22.65
C VAL A 690 4.72 11.80 22.04
N ASP A 691 5.19 13.04 21.88
CA ASP A 691 6.61 13.36 21.62
C ASP A 691 6.95 14.84 21.92
N ASP A 692 8.03 15.13 22.66
CA ASP A 692 8.50 16.50 22.95
C ASP A 692 8.90 17.27 21.67
N ARG A 693 9.15 16.59 20.54
CA ARG A 693 9.35 17.23 19.22
C ARG A 693 8.13 18.04 18.77
N PHE A 694 6.91 17.59 19.09
CA PHE A 694 5.69 18.35 18.72
C PHE A 694 5.60 19.69 19.44
N ARG A 695 6.11 19.79 20.68
CA ARG A 695 6.14 21.03 21.48
C ARG A 695 7.36 21.90 21.21
N THR A 696 8.54 21.29 21.08
CA THR A 696 9.81 22.02 20.88
C THR A 696 9.98 22.57 19.47
N ASN A 697 9.32 21.98 18.47
CA ASN A 697 9.47 22.33 17.06
C ASN A 697 8.11 22.33 16.31
N PRO A 698 7.09 23.07 16.79
CA PRO A 698 5.71 22.94 16.31
C PRO A 698 5.58 23.27 14.81
N ASN A 699 6.28 24.30 14.34
CA ASN A 699 6.33 24.71 12.92
C ASN A 699 6.88 23.63 11.98
N LYS A 700 7.58 22.60 12.50
CA LYS A 700 8.06 21.45 11.73
C LYS A 700 7.14 20.23 11.83
N TYR A 701 6.63 19.94 13.03
CA TYR A 701 5.95 18.68 13.33
C TYR A 701 4.41 18.75 13.32
N ILE A 702 3.82 19.92 13.56
CA ILE A 702 2.36 20.13 13.46
C ILE A 702 1.92 20.39 12.02
N THR A 703 2.79 20.97 11.19
CA THR A 703 2.51 21.22 9.76
C THR A 703 2.35 19.97 8.92
N GLY A 704 2.90 18.83 9.37
CA GLY A 704 2.69 17.51 8.73
C GLY A 704 1.38 16.82 9.14
N LEU A 705 0.69 17.31 10.17
CA LEU A 705 -0.61 16.77 10.56
C LEU A 705 -1.71 17.22 9.59
N SER A 706 -2.69 16.35 9.37
CA SER A 706 -3.84 16.61 8.51
C SER A 706 -4.52 17.94 8.88
N LYS A 707 -5.03 18.64 7.87
CA LYS A 707 -5.63 19.99 7.98
C LYS A 707 -6.68 20.13 9.10
N TRP A 708 -7.41 19.06 9.40
CA TRP A 708 -8.41 18.99 10.46
C TRP A 708 -7.82 18.77 11.86
N VAL A 709 -6.76 17.95 11.98
CA VAL A 709 -6.05 17.69 13.25
C VAL A 709 -5.29 18.93 13.68
N ARG A 710 -4.50 19.53 12.77
CA ARG A 710 -3.57 20.64 13.08
C ARG A 710 -4.25 21.91 13.61
N GLN A 711 -5.55 22.08 13.36
CA GLN A 711 -6.36 23.21 13.84
C GLN A 711 -6.96 22.99 15.24
N LEU A 712 -6.82 21.79 15.81
CA LEU A 712 -7.34 21.40 17.12
C LEU A 712 -6.24 21.14 18.17
N VAL A 713 -4.97 21.05 17.74
CA VAL A 713 -3.82 20.73 18.60
C VAL A 713 -3.71 21.71 19.77
N ARG A 714 -3.68 21.17 20.98
CA ARG A 714 -3.31 21.86 22.22
C ARG A 714 -1.97 21.33 22.71
N HIS A 715 -1.04 22.24 22.99
CA HIS A 715 0.19 21.90 23.68
C HIS A 715 -0.06 21.92 25.19
N HIS A 716 0.34 20.86 25.90
CA HIS A 716 0.23 20.77 27.35
C HIS A 716 1.62 20.70 27.97
N ASP A 717 1.92 21.65 28.87
CA ASP A 717 3.24 21.73 29.52
C ASP A 717 3.44 20.73 30.65
N THR A 718 2.35 20.28 31.28
CA THR A 718 2.37 19.25 32.33
C THR A 718 1.49 18.08 31.93
N PHE A 719 1.90 16.87 32.33
CA PHE A 719 1.12 15.65 32.12
C PHE A 719 -0.25 15.73 32.83
N THR A 720 -0.27 16.24 34.07
CA THR A 720 -1.49 16.40 34.88
C THR A 720 -2.53 17.28 34.18
N GLY A 721 -2.11 18.43 33.61
CA GLY A 721 -3.00 19.33 32.88
C GLY A 721 -3.52 18.74 31.56
N ALA A 722 -2.75 17.86 30.91
CA ALA A 722 -3.23 17.09 29.76
C ALA A 722 -4.33 16.11 30.18
N MET A 723 -4.12 15.35 31.26
CA MET A 723 -5.08 14.36 31.75
C MET A 723 -6.36 15.01 32.29
N GLN A 724 -6.28 16.11 33.03
CA GLN A 724 -7.46 16.86 33.48
C GLN A 724 -8.31 17.36 32.30
N SER A 725 -7.67 17.92 31.27
CA SER A 725 -8.35 18.38 30.04
C SER A 725 -9.01 17.23 29.26
N LEU A 726 -8.35 16.07 29.20
CA LEU A 726 -8.87 14.86 28.58
C LEU A 726 -10.05 14.26 29.36
N GLU A 727 -9.98 14.29 30.68
CA GLU A 727 -11.00 13.81 31.61
C GLU A 727 -12.28 14.64 31.49
N SER A 728 -12.17 15.98 31.57
CA SER A 728 -13.31 16.89 31.34
C SER A 728 -13.93 16.70 29.96
N PHE A 729 -13.13 16.54 28.90
CA PHE A 729 -13.64 16.26 27.56
C PHE A 729 -14.41 14.93 27.51
N SER A 730 -13.87 13.86 28.10
CA SER A 730 -14.51 12.54 28.07
C SER A 730 -15.80 12.49 28.90
N GLN A 731 -15.86 13.23 30.02
CA GLN A 731 -17.07 13.38 30.82
C GLN A 731 -18.15 14.16 30.06
N CYS A 732 -17.82 15.30 29.45
CA CYS A 732 -18.75 16.09 28.63
C CYS A 732 -19.35 15.27 27.47
N GLN A 733 -18.56 14.43 26.80
CA GLN A 733 -19.07 13.60 25.70
C GLN A 733 -19.96 12.44 26.18
N ARG A 734 -19.75 11.89 27.39
CA ARG A 734 -20.64 10.85 27.95
C ARG A 734 -22.00 11.42 28.34
N GLY A 735 -22.04 12.50 29.12
CA GLY A 735 -23.30 13.15 29.52
C GLY A 735 -24.10 13.74 28.35
N ALA A 736 -23.43 14.12 27.26
CA ALA A 736 -24.06 14.54 26.01
C ALA A 736 -24.68 13.39 25.18
N VAL A 737 -24.41 12.12 25.52
CA VAL A 737 -25.05 10.94 24.92
C VAL A 737 -26.26 10.50 25.74
N GLU A 738 -26.12 10.43 27.06
CA GLU A 738 -27.20 10.05 27.99
C GLU A 738 -28.43 10.97 27.83
N THR A 739 -28.21 12.28 27.69
CA THR A 739 -29.26 13.29 27.45
C THR A 739 -29.93 13.22 26.06
N PHE A 740 -29.49 12.33 25.17
CA PHE A 740 -30.13 12.07 23.86
C PHE A 740 -30.99 10.80 23.84
N GLU A 741 -30.79 9.84 24.75
CA GLU A 741 -31.62 8.63 24.84
C GLU A 741 -32.86 8.83 25.72
N GLU A 742 -32.79 9.73 26.72
CA GLU A 742 -33.95 10.10 27.55
C GLU A 742 -34.92 11.07 26.85
N ARG A 743 -35.64 10.57 25.85
CA ARG A 743 -36.94 11.14 25.43
C ARG A 743 -38.02 10.07 25.26
N PRO A 744 -38.71 9.68 26.36
CA PRO A 744 -39.94 8.92 26.27
C PRO A 744 -40.98 9.65 25.40
N SER A 745 -41.62 8.91 24.48
CA SER A 745 -42.65 9.46 23.61
C SER A 745 -43.97 9.70 24.36
N GLN A 746 -44.31 10.96 24.63
CA GLN A 746 -45.63 11.36 25.11
C GLN A 746 -46.16 12.62 24.41
N ALA A 747 -47.49 12.68 24.28
CA ALA A 747 -48.32 13.80 23.83
C ALA A 747 -47.94 14.51 22.52
N ALA A 748 -48.74 14.30 21.47
CA ALA A 748 -48.76 15.20 20.31
C ALA A 748 -49.40 16.54 20.70
N PRO A 749 -48.79 17.70 20.38
CA PRO A 749 -49.43 19.00 20.58
C PRO A 749 -50.60 19.17 19.60
N GLN A 750 -51.78 19.49 20.12
CA GLN A 750 -52.93 19.88 19.32
C GLN A 750 -52.68 21.27 18.69
N TYR A 751 -53.07 21.46 17.43
CA TYR A 751 -53.01 22.77 16.76
C TYR A 751 -54.20 23.66 17.16
N PRO A 752 -53.98 24.87 17.70
CA PRO A 752 -54.99 25.92 17.73
C PRO A 752 -55.20 26.52 16.34
N SER A 753 -56.44 26.90 16.03
CA SER A 753 -56.79 27.64 14.81
C SER A 753 -56.47 29.15 14.96
N PRO A 754 -56.32 29.93 13.87
CA PRO A 754 -55.81 31.30 13.95
C PRO A 754 -56.87 32.35 14.35
N SER A 755 -56.47 33.37 15.11
CA SER A 755 -57.28 34.57 15.39
C SER A 755 -56.45 35.87 15.33
N THR A 756 -56.73 36.66 14.29
CA THR A 756 -56.58 38.12 14.12
C THR A 756 -55.90 39.00 15.18
N SER A 757 -54.90 39.77 14.74
CA SER A 757 -54.59 41.18 15.13
C SER A 757 -54.10 41.45 16.57
N THR A 758 -53.41 42.56 16.91
CA THR A 758 -53.07 43.83 16.22
C THR A 758 -51.59 44.21 16.38
N SER A 759 -51.05 45.08 15.50
CA SER A 759 -49.79 45.79 15.70
C SER A 759 -49.93 46.96 16.69
N PRO A 760 -48.80 47.45 17.26
CA PRO A 760 -48.41 48.81 16.91
C PRO A 760 -46.89 49.00 16.65
N SER A 761 -46.55 50.18 16.11
CA SER A 761 -45.20 50.70 15.81
C SER A 761 -45.34 52.21 15.53
N PRO A 762 -44.26 53.01 15.37
CA PRO A 762 -42.85 52.85 15.73
C PRO A 762 -42.33 54.02 16.62
N GLU A 763 -41.04 54.03 16.98
CA GLU A 763 -40.30 55.28 17.28
C GLU A 763 -38.93 55.28 16.60
N ILE A 764 -38.36 56.48 16.38
CA ILE A 764 -37.25 56.74 15.45
C ILE A 764 -36.18 57.59 16.14
N ILE A 765 -34.92 57.12 16.19
CA ILE A 765 -33.75 57.97 16.42
C ILE A 765 -32.61 57.57 15.46
N THR A 766 -31.99 58.57 14.84
CA THR A 766 -30.78 58.50 14.00
C THR A 766 -29.97 59.79 14.19
N PRO A 767 -28.76 59.93 13.63
CA PRO A 767 -27.59 59.04 13.74
C PRO A 767 -26.34 59.83 14.23
N HIS A 768 -25.25 59.18 14.65
CA HIS A 768 -23.99 59.91 14.88
C HIS A 768 -22.70 59.14 14.53
N LYS A 769 -21.78 59.85 13.85
CA LYS A 769 -20.34 59.57 13.79
C LYS A 769 -19.63 60.17 15.02
N PRO A 770 -18.39 59.73 15.29
CA PRO A 770 -17.29 60.68 15.44
C PRO A 770 -16.18 60.49 14.38
N SER A 771 -15.21 61.41 14.36
CA SER A 771 -14.12 61.52 13.39
C SER A 771 -12.76 61.77 14.05
N ASP A 772 -11.70 61.87 13.25
CA ASP A 772 -10.29 61.87 13.65
C ASP A 772 -9.76 63.10 14.42
N SER A 773 -8.71 62.85 15.21
CA SER A 773 -7.63 63.81 15.53
C SER A 773 -6.35 62.99 15.82
N GLN A 774 -5.29 63.04 15.01
CA GLN A 774 -4.18 64.03 15.04
C GLN A 774 -3.32 63.98 16.33
N LEU A 775 -1.98 64.09 16.31
CA LEU A 775 -0.99 64.27 15.21
C LEU A 775 -0.10 62.98 15.10
N ALA A 776 1.19 62.88 14.70
CA ALA A 776 2.27 63.80 14.31
C ALA A 776 3.38 63.10 13.47
N ARG A 777 4.38 63.88 13.03
CA ARG A 777 5.73 63.48 12.52
C ARG A 777 6.76 64.53 12.99
N PRO A 778 8.07 64.23 13.04
CA PRO A 778 8.97 64.35 11.86
C PRO A 778 9.70 63.01 11.56
N ASN A 779 9.89 62.58 10.32
CA ASN A 779 10.80 63.07 9.25
C ASN A 779 12.30 62.86 9.52
N LEU A 780 12.91 61.91 8.79
CA LEU A 780 14.05 62.21 7.91
C LEU A 780 14.12 61.22 6.74
N HIS A 781 14.73 61.63 5.63
CA HIS A 781 15.13 60.77 4.49
C HIS A 781 16.48 60.08 4.84
N THR A 782 17.07 59.11 4.11
CA THR A 782 17.23 58.95 2.65
C THR A 782 17.52 57.51 2.18
N GLU A 783 16.99 57.19 0.99
CA GLU A 783 17.60 56.36 -0.08
C GLU A 783 17.81 54.82 0.07
N ILE A 784 18.19 54.22 -1.06
CA ILE A 784 17.94 52.84 -1.55
C ILE A 784 19.04 52.50 -2.59
N PRO A 785 19.39 51.23 -2.92
CA PRO A 785 19.51 49.98 -2.15
C PRO A 785 21.01 49.59 -2.00
N PHE A 786 21.36 48.34 -1.67
CA PHE A 786 22.19 47.47 -2.55
C PHE A 786 22.35 46.03 -2.01
N TRP A 787 23.14 45.21 -2.72
CA TRP A 787 23.41 43.78 -2.48
C TRP A 787 24.43 43.51 -1.35
N ILE A 788 24.76 42.22 -1.16
CA ILE A 788 25.88 41.64 -0.40
C ILE A 788 25.62 41.40 1.10
N ILE A 789 24.92 40.30 1.40
CA ILE A 789 25.31 39.41 2.51
C ILE A 789 25.48 37.99 1.94
N TYR A 790 26.54 37.83 1.14
CA TYR A 790 26.95 36.54 0.57
C TYR A 790 28.48 36.42 0.60
N TYR A 791 29.10 36.63 1.77
CA TYR A 791 30.53 36.34 2.02
C TYR A 791 30.84 36.45 3.53
N LEU A 792 30.73 35.36 4.30
CA LEU A 792 31.37 35.24 5.62
C LEU A 792 31.43 33.80 6.17
N LEU A 793 31.68 32.81 5.31
CA LEU A 793 31.81 31.40 5.74
C LEU A 793 32.73 30.55 4.83
N PHE A 794 33.77 31.16 4.23
CA PHE A 794 34.76 30.44 3.43
C PHE A 794 36.17 31.05 3.55
N MET A 795 37.20 30.19 3.51
CA MET A 795 38.65 30.49 3.40
C MET A 795 39.40 31.08 4.62
N SER A 796 39.67 30.23 5.62
CA SER A 796 41.02 29.99 6.17
C SER A 796 40.98 28.77 7.10
N PHE A 797 41.96 27.86 7.19
CA PHE A 797 43.35 27.83 6.69
C PHE A 797 43.68 26.45 6.06
N LYS A 798 44.78 26.34 5.28
CA LYS A 798 45.37 25.04 4.89
C LYS A 798 46.39 24.57 5.95
N GLY A 799 46.43 23.28 6.27
CA GLY A 799 47.48 22.69 7.11
C GLY A 799 47.62 21.17 6.98
N LYS A 800 48.82 20.68 6.65
CA LYS A 800 49.19 19.24 6.65
C LYS A 800 49.95 18.90 7.94
N VAL A 801 49.56 17.85 8.67
CA VAL A 801 50.47 17.08 9.56
C VAL A 801 50.05 15.60 9.57
N GLN A 802 51.00 14.67 9.69
CA GLN A 802 50.77 13.22 9.84
C GLN A 802 50.63 12.78 11.31
N PRO A 803 50.07 11.58 11.59
CA PRO A 803 49.92 11.07 12.96
C PRO A 803 51.26 10.65 13.60
N ARG A 804 51.35 10.77 14.93
CA ARG A 804 52.40 10.14 15.76
C ARG A 804 51.80 9.13 16.74
N LYS A 805 52.61 8.13 17.11
CA LYS A 805 52.28 6.96 17.95
C LYS A 805 52.59 7.20 19.44
N TYR A 806 52.35 6.14 20.24
CA TYR A 806 52.90 5.81 21.58
C TYR A 806 52.09 6.30 22.80
N PRO A 807 52.20 5.63 23.98
CA PRO A 807 52.07 4.17 24.16
C PRO A 807 51.26 3.73 25.43
N HIS A 808 51.29 2.43 25.72
CA HIS A 808 50.70 1.74 26.88
C HIS A 808 51.25 2.16 28.27
N LEU A 809 50.45 1.98 29.33
CA LEU A 809 50.62 0.97 30.40
C LEU A 809 49.29 0.87 31.23
N ILE A 810 48.69 -0.31 31.49
CA ILE A 810 48.83 -1.20 32.68
C ILE A 810 48.42 -0.48 34.01
N VAL A 811 47.43 -0.95 34.79
CA VAL A 811 47.48 -2.02 35.84
C VAL A 811 46.07 -2.58 36.17
N ASP A 812 45.92 -3.92 36.28
CA ASP A 812 45.06 -4.79 37.14
C ASP A 812 43.61 -4.43 37.60
N LYS A 813 42.70 -5.37 37.96
CA LYS A 813 42.73 -6.86 37.99
C LYS A 813 41.31 -7.50 37.90
N HIS A 814 41.29 -8.71 37.34
CA HIS A 814 40.41 -9.88 37.59
C HIS A 814 39.17 -9.78 38.50
N PHE A 815 38.09 -10.49 38.09
CA PHE A 815 37.62 -11.66 38.85
C PHE A 815 37.03 -12.76 37.94
N LEU A 816 36.83 -13.97 38.49
CA LEU A 816 36.67 -15.29 37.83
C LEU A 816 35.23 -15.63 37.34
N TYR A 817 34.90 -16.81 36.76
CA TYR A 817 35.50 -17.71 35.73
C TYR A 817 34.68 -19.05 35.65
N GLY A 818 34.45 -19.61 34.45
CA GLY A 818 34.12 -21.04 34.22
C GLY A 818 32.66 -21.49 34.43
N LYS A 819 32.22 -22.72 34.07
CA LYS A 819 32.77 -23.90 33.31
C LYS A 819 31.56 -24.53 32.54
N TYR A 820 31.62 -25.46 31.57
CA TYR A 820 32.45 -26.63 31.20
C TYR A 820 32.51 -26.74 29.63
N ASN A 821 33.53 -27.29 28.93
CA ASN A 821 34.07 -28.67 28.86
C ASN A 821 33.04 -29.74 28.37
N LYS A 822 33.34 -30.72 27.47
CA LYS A 822 34.56 -31.11 26.71
C LYS A 822 34.19 -32.13 25.58
N LEU A 823 35.20 -32.80 24.95
CA LEU A 823 35.18 -33.84 23.87
C LEU A 823 35.25 -33.29 22.41
N ILE A 824 35.98 -33.89 21.45
CA ILE A 824 37.06 -34.91 21.49
C ILE A 824 38.04 -34.68 20.31
N ILE A 825 39.22 -35.32 20.33
CA ILE A 825 40.31 -35.13 19.32
C ILE A 825 40.57 -36.43 18.53
N ALA A 826 41.11 -36.26 17.32
CA ALA A 826 41.76 -37.24 16.42
C ALA A 826 40.87 -38.17 15.56
N ASN A 827 41.09 -38.06 14.24
CA ASN A 827 41.71 -39.18 13.53
C ASN A 827 42.61 -38.68 12.39
N ASN A 828 43.70 -39.39 12.06
CA ASN A 828 44.71 -38.92 11.10
C ASN A 828 45.45 -40.08 10.42
N LYS A 829 45.18 -40.30 9.13
CA LYS A 829 45.87 -41.18 8.17
C LYS A 829 45.41 -40.75 6.76
N LYS A 830 46.11 -40.91 5.64
CA LYS A 830 47.54 -41.01 5.20
C LYS A 830 47.45 -41.53 3.75
N CYS A 831 48.48 -41.29 2.92
CA CYS A 831 48.69 -41.90 1.59
C CYS A 831 47.78 -41.39 0.43
N LEU A 832 48.23 -41.29 -0.82
CA LEU A 832 49.60 -41.14 -1.41
C LEU A 832 49.47 -40.81 -2.93
N LEU A 833 50.58 -40.36 -3.56
CA LEU A 833 50.79 -40.14 -5.01
C LEU A 833 49.98 -38.97 -5.65
N GLY A 834 50.52 -38.22 -6.61
CA GLY A 834 51.89 -38.19 -7.16
C GLY A 834 52.09 -37.12 -8.25
N THR A 835 53.35 -36.81 -8.58
CA THR A 835 53.85 -36.00 -9.73
C THR A 835 53.21 -34.61 -9.97
N ASN A 836 53.89 -33.50 -9.66
CA ASN A 836 54.98 -32.85 -10.43
C ASN A 836 54.64 -32.43 -11.87
N LEU A 837 54.59 -31.11 -12.10
CA LEU A 837 55.35 -30.44 -13.15
C LEU A 837 55.55 -28.95 -12.80
N LYS A 838 56.76 -28.44 -13.04
CA LYS A 838 57.11 -27.00 -13.00
C LYS A 838 57.41 -26.53 -14.42
N CYS A 839 57.01 -25.31 -14.74
CA CYS A 839 57.83 -24.23 -15.30
C CYS A 839 57.07 -22.94 -14.95
N ASP A 840 57.61 -21.94 -14.25
CA ASP A 840 58.78 -21.09 -14.54
C ASP A 840 58.48 -19.95 -15.54
N ASN A 841 59.07 -18.79 -15.27
CA ASN A 841 58.69 -17.49 -15.82
C ASN A 841 58.93 -17.36 -17.33
N GLU A 842 58.24 -16.40 -17.95
CA GLU A 842 58.97 -15.38 -18.70
C GLU A 842 58.31 -13.99 -18.60
N ASN A 843 59.13 -12.94 -18.72
CA ASN A 843 58.70 -11.54 -18.75
C ASN A 843 58.67 -11.05 -20.21
N LEU A 844 57.89 -9.99 -20.47
CA LEU A 844 57.99 -8.97 -21.54
C LEU A 844 56.55 -8.49 -21.87
N SER A 845 56.24 -7.22 -22.17
CA SER A 845 56.84 -5.93 -21.86
C SER A 845 55.82 -4.84 -22.25
N ASN A 846 55.99 -3.60 -21.78
CA ASN A 846 55.04 -2.50 -22.03
C ASN A 846 54.74 -2.27 -23.53
N GLY A 847 53.48 -1.92 -23.81
CA GLY A 847 52.97 -1.37 -25.07
C GLY A 847 51.66 -0.64 -24.82
#